data_AF-A0A3N1X6R8-F1
#
_entry.id   AF-A0A3N1X6R8-F1
#
_cell.length_a   1.000
_cell.length_b   1.000
_cell.length_c   1.000
_cell.angle_alpha   90.00
_cell.angle_beta   90.00
_cell.angle_gamma   90.00
#
_symmetry.space_group_name_H-M   'P 1'
#
loop_
_entity.id
_entity.type
_entity.pdbx_description
1 polymer ?
#
loop_
_entity_poly.entity_id
_entity_poly.type
_entity_poly.pdbx_seq_one_letter_code
_entity_poly.pdbx_strand_id
1 'polypeptide(L)'
;MSKPLTEVAFSLGYASGDDDLVRDFYVPCLSSAAKYSRAVGYFRSTLYVLVGLAFSNFAYRGGKIRLVCSPHLSPEDIKALDGAYEERDVVGDRTLADVRDLLADVESRPVTEFLATLVACGVLDVRIAYKPGRAGIFHQKIGIFEDAFENRVSFNGSTNETFSAWDVESNSESFDVFRSWHSDEPGRVARHAEYFERLWAGNVAGLKVKDFPSVAREELVAARLPQGIDDAAERVRHLVGAPKPQTSDKPEKQSPTTRRTLQPHQSEVLANWRSAGYRGIVPHVTGAGKTVTALQAIRDWCANGRPALVLVPSELLAKQWAIEVEKDLSNLHPMVVTAGAGNSRASWEGLLADLTRDMVELGPRITIATLQTASKPHFVSRVQGGPHLLLVADEVHRLGSSGCARILTIEAGARLGLSATPERFGDPAGTARIFGYFGERLQPPFGIPEAIVAGRLVPYDYYIHTVRLTRSEQESWNKLTETIKREYARLPKGIGGSRVPSDRFQLMLFRRAAILKQAQGKTDLAIDILRGEYKDGDRWLVYCDTQEQLGDVLMGLQHNRLPAYDYHSAMEGERGATMGHFAARGGILVAIRCLDEGVDIPAVNRALILASSTNSREFIQRRGRVLRWQEHKFSAEVHDCLVLPALTDDEVGEETAILRTELRRSAEFAQYARNKAVGMELSVLARQHGIEDFDVVTGELEGNHGS
;
A
#
# COMPACT_ATOMS: atom_id res chain seq x y z
N MET A 1 -23.73 14.84 -30.63
CA MET A 1 -23.77 16.22 -30.10
C MET A 1 -23.73 16.14 -28.59
N SER A 2 -22.90 16.96 -27.93
CA SER A 2 -22.84 17.00 -26.46
C SER A 2 -24.16 17.53 -25.90
N LYS A 3 -24.61 16.97 -24.78
CA LYS A 3 -25.77 17.50 -24.07
C LYS A 3 -25.45 18.91 -23.54
N PRO A 4 -26.42 19.84 -23.53
CA PRO A 4 -26.22 21.16 -22.94
C PRO A 4 -26.04 21.05 -21.42
N LEU A 5 -25.31 21.98 -20.83
CA LEU A 5 -25.12 22.03 -19.37
C LEU A 5 -26.45 22.21 -18.61
N THR A 6 -27.49 22.72 -19.26
CA THR A 6 -28.85 22.86 -18.72
C THR A 6 -29.51 21.52 -18.40
N GLU A 7 -29.06 20.41 -19.00
CA GLU A 7 -29.55 19.05 -18.73
C GLU A 7 -28.83 18.37 -17.55
N VAL A 8 -27.79 18.98 -17.00
CA VAL A 8 -27.08 18.47 -15.82
C VAL A 8 -27.79 18.97 -14.56
N ALA A 9 -28.14 18.04 -13.67
CA ALA A 9 -28.70 18.38 -12.36
C ALA A 9 -27.58 18.85 -11.43
N PHE A 10 -27.62 20.14 -11.04
CA PHE A 10 -26.64 20.75 -10.15
C PHE A 10 -27.22 21.01 -8.76
N SER A 11 -26.44 20.71 -7.72
CA SER A 11 -26.65 21.24 -6.37
C SER A 11 -26.26 22.71 -6.30
N LEU A 12 -26.76 23.44 -5.30
CA LEU A 12 -26.41 24.86 -5.06
C LEU A 12 -24.94 25.04 -4.63
N GLY A 13 -24.35 23.99 -4.08
CA GLY A 13 -22.95 23.90 -3.69
C GLY A 13 -22.60 22.44 -3.46
N TYR A 14 -21.31 22.17 -3.35
CA TYR A 14 -20.77 20.83 -3.11
C TYR A 14 -19.73 20.89 -1.99
N ALA A 15 -19.67 19.85 -1.15
CA ALA A 15 -18.71 19.76 -0.05
C ALA A 15 -18.06 18.38 0.06
N SER A 16 -16.75 18.33 0.32
CA SER A 16 -16.06 17.08 0.64
C SER A 16 -16.56 16.55 1.99
N GLY A 17 -17.11 15.35 2.00
CA GLY A 17 -17.87 14.78 3.12
C GLY A 17 -19.26 14.30 2.71
N ASP A 18 -19.98 15.17 2.00
CA ASP A 18 -21.36 14.91 1.56
C ASP A 18 -21.44 14.51 0.07
N ASP A 19 -20.51 15.00 -0.76
CA ASP A 19 -20.52 14.82 -2.21
C ASP A 19 -19.18 14.25 -2.76
N ASP A 20 -19.26 13.46 -3.84
CA ASP A 20 -18.09 13.13 -4.67
C ASP A 20 -17.89 14.24 -5.71
N LEU A 21 -17.06 15.23 -5.37
CA LEU A 21 -16.81 16.40 -6.22
C LEU A 21 -16.41 16.03 -7.67
N VAL A 22 -15.75 14.88 -7.87
CA VAL A 22 -15.36 14.40 -9.21
C VAL A 22 -16.57 13.89 -9.98
N ARG A 23 -17.29 12.92 -9.41
CA ARG A 23 -18.41 12.25 -10.10
C ARG A 23 -19.65 13.13 -10.19
N ASP A 24 -19.90 13.93 -9.16
CA ASP A 24 -21.15 14.65 -8.99
C ASP A 24 -21.09 16.06 -9.61
N PHE A 25 -19.89 16.62 -9.79
CA PHE A 25 -19.71 17.97 -10.37
C PHE A 25 -18.79 18.00 -11.60
N TYR A 26 -17.52 17.60 -11.48
CA TYR A 26 -16.54 17.79 -12.56
C TYR A 26 -16.82 16.92 -13.79
N VAL A 27 -17.12 15.62 -13.62
CA VAL A 27 -17.42 14.70 -14.73
C VAL A 27 -18.64 15.15 -15.55
N PRO A 28 -19.80 15.47 -14.93
CA PRO A 28 -20.96 15.98 -15.66
C PRO A 28 -20.68 17.29 -16.41
N CYS A 29 -19.97 18.22 -15.77
CA CYS A 29 -19.58 19.49 -16.40
C CYS A 29 -18.69 19.26 -17.63
N LEU A 30 -17.62 18.49 -17.48
CA LEU A 30 -16.65 18.22 -18.55
C LEU A 30 -17.23 17.37 -19.68
N SER A 31 -18.27 16.57 -19.41
CA SER A 31 -18.97 15.80 -20.44
C SER A 31 -19.83 16.67 -21.38
N SER A 32 -20.18 17.89 -20.94
CA SER A 32 -21.08 18.81 -21.66
C SER A 32 -20.36 20.07 -22.14
N ALA A 33 -19.34 20.52 -21.42
CA ALA A 33 -18.59 21.75 -21.70
C ALA A 33 -17.77 21.65 -23.00
N ALA A 34 -17.63 22.80 -23.65
CA ALA A 34 -16.71 23.08 -24.75
C ALA A 34 -15.49 23.90 -24.28
N LYS A 35 -15.65 24.72 -23.23
CA LYS A 35 -14.55 25.47 -22.62
C LYS A 35 -14.54 25.29 -21.11
N TYR A 36 -13.33 25.23 -20.56
CA TYR A 36 -13.10 25.25 -19.12
C TYR A 36 -12.06 26.33 -18.79
N SER A 37 -12.42 27.27 -17.92
CA SER A 37 -11.56 28.39 -17.53
C SER A 37 -11.35 28.35 -16.02
N ARG A 38 -10.10 28.31 -15.57
CA ARG A 38 -9.73 28.09 -14.16
C ARG A 38 -8.65 29.07 -13.72
N ALA A 39 -8.91 29.78 -12.63
CA ALA A 39 -7.96 30.69 -11.98
C ALA A 39 -7.72 30.26 -10.54
N VAL A 40 -6.46 30.12 -10.16
CA VAL A 40 -6.02 29.47 -8.91
C VAL A 40 -4.70 29.99 -8.38
N GLY A 41 -4.41 29.70 -7.12
CA GLY A 41 -3.21 30.21 -6.45
C GLY A 41 -1.90 29.63 -6.94
N TYR A 42 -1.70 28.32 -6.84
CA TYR A 42 -0.42 27.71 -7.16
C TYR A 42 -0.53 26.76 -8.35
N PHE A 43 0.48 26.78 -9.22
CA PHE A 43 0.66 25.77 -10.28
C PHE A 43 0.73 24.35 -9.68
N ARG A 44 1.36 24.21 -8.50
CA ARG A 44 1.39 22.98 -7.70
C ARG A 44 0.04 22.55 -7.13
N SER A 45 -1.06 23.28 -7.35
CA SER A 45 -2.35 23.00 -6.69
C SER A 45 -3.52 22.98 -7.67
N THR A 46 -3.31 22.65 -8.96
CA THR A 46 -4.41 22.86 -9.91
C THR A 46 -4.81 21.82 -10.92
N LEU A 47 -4.21 20.64 -10.99
CA LEU A 47 -4.68 19.69 -12.01
C LEU A 47 -4.56 18.23 -11.63
N TYR A 48 -4.19 17.92 -10.39
CA TYR A 48 -4.15 16.53 -9.90
C TYR A 48 -5.51 15.83 -9.94
N VAL A 49 -6.59 16.60 -10.08
CA VAL A 49 -7.95 16.11 -9.81
C VAL A 49 -8.93 16.36 -10.94
N LEU A 50 -8.45 16.98 -12.01
CA LEU A 50 -9.23 17.21 -13.19
C LEU A 50 -9.17 15.94 -14.05
N VAL A 51 -9.87 14.93 -13.52
CA VAL A 51 -10.44 13.73 -14.12
C VAL A 51 -9.78 13.23 -15.41
N GLY A 52 -8.81 12.31 -15.29
CA GLY A 52 -8.24 11.58 -16.45
C GLY A 52 -9.32 10.88 -17.31
N LEU A 53 -10.51 10.62 -16.79
CA LEU A 53 -11.66 10.10 -17.53
C LEU A 53 -12.40 11.13 -18.40
N ALA A 54 -12.71 12.30 -17.84
CA ALA A 54 -13.56 13.27 -18.54
C ALA A 54 -12.78 14.17 -19.50
N PHE A 55 -11.48 14.39 -19.25
CA PHE A 55 -10.66 15.24 -20.10
C PHE A 55 -10.27 14.62 -21.44
N SER A 56 -10.09 13.29 -21.51
CA SER A 56 -9.86 12.61 -22.80
C SER A 56 -11.04 12.83 -23.76
N ASN A 57 -12.27 12.59 -23.29
CA ASN A 57 -13.48 12.83 -24.08
C ASN A 57 -13.71 14.34 -24.36
N PHE A 58 -13.50 15.21 -23.37
CA PHE A 58 -13.55 16.67 -23.56
C PHE A 58 -12.57 17.16 -24.64
N ALA A 59 -11.32 16.69 -24.59
CA ALA A 59 -10.29 17.00 -25.56
C ALA A 59 -10.62 16.46 -26.96
N TYR A 60 -11.10 15.21 -27.05
CA TYR A 60 -11.51 14.58 -28.31
C TYR A 60 -12.64 15.36 -29.01
N ARG A 61 -13.56 15.95 -28.22
CA ARG A 61 -14.63 16.83 -28.73
C ARG A 61 -14.14 18.25 -29.09
N GLY A 62 -12.83 18.52 -29.01
CA GLY A 62 -12.24 19.83 -29.32
C GLY A 62 -12.32 20.85 -28.19
N GLY A 63 -12.55 20.40 -26.95
CA GLY A 63 -12.63 21.28 -25.79
C GLY A 63 -11.34 22.04 -25.52
N LYS A 64 -11.45 23.25 -24.95
CA LYS A 64 -10.31 24.12 -24.62
C LYS A 64 -10.25 24.49 -23.13
N ILE A 65 -9.06 24.41 -22.55
CA ILE A 65 -8.79 24.76 -21.16
C ILE A 65 -7.92 26.00 -21.10
N ARG A 66 -8.32 26.96 -20.26
CA ARG A 66 -7.52 28.15 -19.92
C ARG A 66 -7.22 28.15 -18.43
N LEU A 67 -5.93 28.11 -18.08
CA LEU A 67 -5.46 28.08 -16.69
C LEU A 67 -4.65 29.34 -16.36
N VAL A 68 -5.01 30.02 -15.27
CA VAL A 68 -4.21 31.11 -14.69
C VAL A 68 -3.75 30.69 -13.30
N CYS A 69 -2.42 30.69 -13.08
CA CYS A 69 -1.79 30.29 -11.82
C CYS A 69 -0.60 31.19 -11.45
N SER A 70 -0.14 31.14 -10.19
CA SER A 70 1.10 31.80 -9.74
C SER A 70 2.22 30.79 -9.50
N PRO A 71 3.50 31.15 -9.75
CA PRO A 71 4.64 30.36 -9.28
C PRO A 71 4.87 30.62 -7.79
N HIS A 72 5.66 29.77 -7.14
CA HIS A 72 6.03 29.98 -5.74
C HIS A 72 7.15 31.04 -5.63
N LEU A 73 6.81 32.28 -5.24
CA LEU A 73 7.78 33.39 -5.14
C LEU A 73 8.16 33.67 -3.67
N SER A 74 9.45 33.64 -3.36
CA SER A 74 10.00 34.04 -2.05
C SER A 74 10.01 35.56 -1.87
N PRO A 75 10.09 36.09 -0.64
CA PRO A 75 10.27 37.52 -0.38
C PRO A 75 11.48 38.12 -1.10
N GLU A 76 12.55 37.33 -1.27
CA GLU A 76 13.75 37.68 -2.02
C GLU A 76 13.47 37.78 -3.53
N ASP A 77 12.69 36.85 -4.10
CA ASP A 77 12.25 36.90 -5.50
C ASP A 77 11.39 38.14 -5.76
N ILE A 78 10.54 38.51 -4.81
CA ILE A 78 9.66 39.69 -4.92
C ILE A 78 10.48 40.98 -4.91
N LYS A 79 11.53 41.06 -4.07
CA LYS A 79 12.46 42.20 -4.10
C LYS A 79 13.24 42.27 -5.41
N ALA A 80 13.61 41.12 -5.98
CA ALA A 80 14.28 41.06 -7.28
C ALA A 80 13.36 41.52 -8.42
N LEU A 81 12.03 41.30 -8.32
CA LEU A 81 11.04 41.77 -9.28
C LEU A 81 10.79 43.29 -9.26
N ASP A 82 11.12 43.97 -8.16
CA ASP A 82 11.02 45.43 -8.01
C ASP A 82 12.31 46.16 -8.45
N GLY A 83 13.41 45.43 -8.64
CA GLY A 83 14.69 45.97 -9.09
C GLY A 83 14.71 46.24 -10.60
N ALA A 84 15.26 47.39 -11.01
CA ALA A 84 15.45 47.78 -12.41
C ALA A 84 16.56 46.99 -13.14
N TYR A 85 16.75 45.71 -12.82
CA TYR A 85 17.70 44.85 -13.54
C TYR A 85 16.94 44.09 -14.63
N GLU A 86 17.00 44.63 -15.85
CA GLU A 86 16.31 44.16 -17.05
C GLU A 86 16.76 42.77 -17.58
N GLU A 87 17.60 42.01 -16.87
CA GLU A 87 18.22 40.79 -17.44
C GLU A 87 17.82 39.47 -16.76
N ARG A 88 17.08 39.44 -15.65
CA ARG A 88 16.60 38.18 -15.05
C ARG A 88 15.09 38.06 -15.10
N ASP A 89 14.60 37.11 -15.91
CA ASP A 89 13.20 36.68 -15.85
C ASP A 89 12.98 35.78 -14.63
N VAL A 90 13.01 36.37 -13.43
CA VAL A 90 12.85 35.68 -12.15
C VAL A 90 11.57 34.83 -12.12
N VAL A 91 10.49 35.32 -12.74
CA VAL A 91 9.23 34.56 -12.88
C VAL A 91 9.42 33.35 -13.78
N GLY A 92 10.14 33.50 -14.90
CA GLY A 92 10.50 32.41 -15.80
C GLY A 92 11.34 31.34 -15.13
N ASP A 93 12.43 31.73 -14.46
CA ASP A 93 13.35 30.83 -13.76
C ASP A 93 12.63 30.05 -12.66
N ARG A 94 11.78 30.74 -11.88
CA ARG A 94 11.01 30.10 -10.82
C ARG A 94 9.94 29.15 -11.36
N THR A 95 9.27 29.53 -12.45
CA THR A 95 8.29 28.66 -13.12
C THR A 95 8.97 27.39 -13.66
N LEU A 96 10.17 27.52 -14.25
CA LEU A 96 10.96 26.39 -14.72
C LEU A 96 11.39 25.47 -13.56
N ALA A 97 11.85 26.05 -12.45
CA ALA A 97 12.18 25.29 -11.25
C ALA A 97 10.97 24.52 -10.71
N ASP A 98 9.80 25.16 -10.64
CA ASP A 98 8.56 24.51 -10.21
C ASP A 98 8.17 23.35 -11.16
N VAL A 99 8.34 23.50 -12.48
CA VAL A 99 8.10 22.40 -13.45
C VAL A 99 9.08 21.24 -13.23
N ARG A 100 10.36 21.52 -12.99
CA ARG A 100 11.37 20.47 -12.76
C ARG A 100 11.13 19.71 -11.46
N ASP A 101 10.78 20.42 -10.39
CA ASP A 101 10.40 19.80 -9.12
C ASP A 101 9.22 18.84 -9.30
N LEU A 102 8.21 19.23 -10.09
CA LEU A 102 7.03 18.43 -10.42
C LEU A 102 7.29 17.23 -11.35
N LEU A 103 8.38 17.26 -12.11
CA LEU A 103 8.81 16.13 -12.95
C LEU A 103 9.74 15.17 -12.20
N ALA A 104 10.47 15.66 -11.21
CA ALA A 104 11.36 14.88 -10.36
C ALA A 104 10.61 14.10 -9.28
N ASP A 105 9.48 14.62 -8.79
CA ASP A 105 8.65 13.96 -7.80
C ASP A 105 7.82 12.81 -8.42
N VAL A 106 7.97 11.61 -7.85
CA VAL A 106 7.36 10.37 -8.35
C VAL A 106 5.83 10.40 -8.27
N GLU A 107 5.27 11.10 -7.29
CA GLU A 107 3.81 11.20 -7.09
C GLU A 107 3.16 12.19 -8.07
N SER A 108 3.76 13.36 -8.28
CA SER A 108 3.22 14.38 -9.20
C SER A 108 3.55 14.11 -10.66
N ARG A 109 4.61 13.36 -10.98
CA ARG A 109 5.08 13.12 -12.34
C ARG A 109 4.00 12.63 -13.32
N PRO A 110 3.17 11.61 -13.02
CA PRO A 110 2.11 11.17 -13.95
C PRO A 110 1.11 12.27 -14.30
N VAL A 111 0.81 13.16 -13.36
CA VAL A 111 -0.08 14.31 -13.59
C VAL A 111 0.64 15.40 -14.38
N THR A 112 1.90 15.68 -14.07
CA THR A 112 2.71 16.63 -14.83
C THR A 112 2.88 16.18 -16.28
N GLU A 113 3.06 14.88 -16.53
CA GLU A 113 3.11 14.28 -17.88
C GLU A 113 1.75 14.36 -18.59
N PHE A 114 0.63 14.27 -17.86
CA PHE A 114 -0.71 14.52 -18.41
C PHE A 114 -0.91 15.97 -18.83
N LEU A 115 -0.53 16.92 -17.97
CA LEU A 115 -0.52 18.35 -18.28
C LEU A 115 0.33 18.68 -19.51
N ALA A 116 1.54 18.14 -19.55
CA ALA A 116 2.45 18.25 -20.67
C ALA A 116 1.80 17.78 -21.98
N THR A 117 1.08 16.66 -21.92
CA THR A 117 0.37 16.09 -23.07
C THR A 117 -0.79 16.98 -23.52
N LEU A 118 -1.57 17.56 -22.60
CA LEU A 118 -2.64 18.52 -22.94
C LEU A 118 -2.11 19.82 -23.57
N VAL A 119 -1.00 20.35 -23.06
CA VAL A 119 -0.32 21.54 -23.64
C VAL A 119 0.22 21.20 -25.04
N ALA A 120 0.84 20.03 -25.21
CA ALA A 120 1.37 19.59 -26.49
C ALA A 120 0.28 19.40 -27.56
N CYS A 121 -0.90 18.91 -27.17
CA CYS A 121 -2.06 18.76 -28.05
C CYS A 121 -2.85 20.07 -28.27
N GLY A 122 -2.41 21.19 -27.65
CA GLY A 122 -3.09 22.48 -27.75
C GLY A 122 -4.47 22.52 -27.08
N VAL A 123 -4.73 21.61 -26.14
CA VAL A 123 -5.99 21.54 -25.36
C VAL A 123 -5.93 22.48 -24.16
N LEU A 124 -4.75 22.64 -23.56
CA LEU A 124 -4.51 23.47 -22.39
C LEU A 124 -3.59 24.66 -22.70
N ASP A 125 -4.08 25.87 -22.40
CA ASP A 125 -3.30 27.10 -22.38
C ASP A 125 -3.09 27.57 -20.93
N VAL A 126 -1.84 27.95 -20.60
CA VAL A 126 -1.45 28.37 -19.25
C VAL A 126 -0.93 29.81 -19.28
N ARG A 127 -1.32 30.60 -18.29
CA ARG A 127 -0.78 31.95 -18.03
C ARG A 127 -0.37 32.11 -16.57
N ILE A 128 0.67 32.90 -16.36
CA ILE A 128 1.27 33.13 -15.05
C ILE A 128 0.85 34.50 -14.51
N ALA A 129 0.17 34.53 -13.37
CA ALA A 129 -0.25 35.74 -12.68
C ALA A 129 0.57 35.96 -11.41
N TYR A 130 1.02 37.19 -11.18
CA TYR A 130 1.78 37.57 -9.98
C TYR A 130 1.52 39.03 -9.57
N LYS A 131 1.80 39.36 -8.30
CA LYS A 131 1.63 40.71 -7.75
C LYS A 131 2.98 41.40 -7.54
N PRO A 132 3.27 42.51 -8.24
CA PRO A 132 4.48 43.30 -8.00
C PRO A 132 4.49 43.94 -6.60
N GLY A 133 5.66 44.04 -5.95
CA GLY A 133 5.85 44.78 -4.70
C GLY A 133 5.17 44.26 -3.43
N ARG A 134 4.53 43.08 -3.44
CA ARG A 134 4.00 42.44 -2.22
C ARG A 134 4.15 40.92 -2.31
N ALA A 135 4.50 40.29 -1.20
CA ALA A 135 4.37 38.84 -0.96
C ALA A 135 2.91 38.36 -0.85
N GLY A 136 2.03 38.98 -1.63
CA GLY A 136 0.62 38.63 -1.69
C GLY A 136 0.42 37.55 -2.73
N ILE A 137 0.02 36.37 -2.28
CA ILE A 137 -0.38 35.24 -3.13
C ILE A 137 -1.63 35.66 -3.92
N PHE A 138 -1.65 35.39 -5.22
CA PHE A 138 -2.90 35.42 -5.99
C PHE A 138 -3.83 34.33 -5.41
N HIS A 139 -4.83 34.71 -4.62
CA HIS A 139 -5.65 33.76 -3.84
C HIS A 139 -7.11 33.69 -4.35
N GLN A 140 -7.32 33.91 -5.65
CA GLN A 140 -8.64 33.77 -6.28
C GLN A 140 -8.79 32.36 -6.83
N LYS A 141 -9.94 31.72 -6.57
CA LYS A 141 -10.24 30.32 -6.90
C LYS A 141 -11.57 30.25 -7.64
N ILE A 142 -11.56 30.61 -8.92
CA ILE A 142 -12.77 30.65 -9.76
C ILE A 142 -12.63 29.61 -10.86
N GLY A 143 -13.68 28.83 -11.09
CA GLY A 143 -13.79 27.95 -12.25
C GLY A 143 -15.08 28.19 -13.03
N ILE A 144 -15.01 28.06 -14.35
CA ILE A 144 -16.12 28.32 -15.27
C ILE A 144 -16.14 27.26 -16.36
N PHE A 145 -17.26 26.55 -16.48
CA PHE A 145 -17.58 25.68 -17.61
C PHE A 145 -18.54 26.40 -18.55
N GLU A 146 -18.27 26.33 -19.85
CA GLU A 146 -19.13 26.87 -20.91
C GLU A 146 -19.38 25.77 -21.95
N ASP A 147 -20.64 25.51 -22.30
CA ASP A 147 -21.01 24.58 -23.37
C ASP A 147 -21.05 25.27 -24.75
N ALA A 148 -21.39 24.50 -25.79
CA ALA A 148 -21.48 25.00 -27.16
C ALA A 148 -22.67 25.97 -27.39
N PHE A 149 -23.60 26.08 -26.44
CA PHE A 149 -24.78 26.95 -26.49
C PHE A 149 -24.60 28.20 -25.63
N GLU A 150 -23.37 28.48 -25.18
CA GLU A 150 -23.00 29.59 -24.30
C GLU A 150 -23.64 29.53 -22.90
N ASN A 151 -24.18 28.37 -22.51
CA ASN A 151 -24.60 28.15 -21.13
C ASN A 151 -23.36 28.00 -20.27
N ARG A 152 -23.32 28.74 -19.17
CA ARG A 152 -22.22 28.77 -18.21
C ARG A 152 -22.61 28.26 -16.84
N VAL A 153 -21.72 27.47 -16.25
CA VAL A 153 -21.68 27.10 -14.83
C VAL A 153 -20.40 27.67 -14.24
N SER A 154 -20.51 28.46 -13.18
CA SER A 154 -19.34 29.00 -12.47
C SER A 154 -19.36 28.58 -11.01
N PHE A 155 -18.18 28.41 -10.43
CA PHE A 155 -18.03 28.03 -9.03
C PHE A 155 -16.88 28.78 -8.35
N ASN A 156 -17.00 28.99 -7.05
CA ASN A 156 -16.05 29.74 -6.22
C ASN A 156 -16.05 29.16 -4.78
N GLY A 157 -14.88 28.88 -4.20
CA GLY A 157 -14.76 28.24 -2.88
C GLY A 157 -13.32 28.09 -2.37
N SER A 158 -13.16 27.46 -1.20
CA SER A 158 -11.87 27.33 -0.48
C SER A 158 -10.93 26.27 -1.06
N THR A 159 -11.29 25.60 -2.15
CA THR A 159 -10.60 24.42 -2.72
C THR A 159 -9.10 24.65 -2.97
N ASN A 160 -8.24 24.10 -2.11
CA ASN A 160 -6.83 23.89 -2.43
C ASN A 160 -6.79 22.49 -3.01
N GLU A 161 -6.74 22.34 -4.34
CA GLU A 161 -6.76 21.02 -5.00
C GLU A 161 -5.42 20.27 -4.77
N THR A 162 -5.15 19.91 -3.51
CA THR A 162 -4.08 19.04 -3.02
C THR A 162 -4.65 17.63 -2.79
N PHE A 163 -3.84 16.59 -2.91
CA PHE A 163 -4.31 15.18 -2.77
C PHE A 163 -5.02 14.90 -1.43
N SER A 164 -4.67 15.63 -0.36
CA SER A 164 -5.33 15.59 0.96
C SER A 164 -6.73 16.22 1.02
N ALA A 165 -7.22 16.84 -0.06
CA ALA A 165 -8.58 17.39 -0.17
C ALA A 165 -9.61 16.36 -0.68
N TRP A 166 -9.14 15.17 -1.08
CA TRP A 166 -9.95 14.11 -1.74
C TRP A 166 -10.23 12.93 -0.83
N ASP A 167 -9.76 13.04 0.41
CA ASP A 167 -10.22 12.22 1.49
C ASP A 167 -11.50 12.85 2.04
N VAL A 168 -12.59 12.09 1.99
CA VAL A 168 -13.89 12.45 2.57
C VAL A 168 -13.73 12.78 4.07
N GLU A 169 -12.63 12.33 4.71
CA GLU A 169 -12.44 12.41 6.15
C GLU A 169 -11.25 13.26 6.64
N SER A 170 -10.40 13.86 5.78
CA SER A 170 -9.23 14.64 6.25
C SER A 170 -9.18 16.12 5.87
N ASN A 171 -10.06 16.65 4.99
CA ASN A 171 -10.28 18.11 4.83
C ASN A 171 -11.73 18.45 4.44
N SER A 172 -12.26 19.57 4.95
CA SER A 172 -13.58 20.13 4.59
C SER A 172 -13.45 21.22 3.51
N GLU A 173 -13.45 20.81 2.25
CA GLU A 173 -13.55 21.71 1.10
C GLU A 173 -15.01 21.92 0.72
N SER A 174 -15.38 23.15 0.38
CA SER A 174 -16.71 23.43 -0.17
C SER A 174 -16.64 24.55 -1.19
N PHE A 175 -17.53 24.50 -2.17
CA PHE A 175 -17.72 25.57 -3.15
C PHE A 175 -19.18 25.71 -3.55
N ASP A 176 -19.58 26.95 -3.83
CA ASP A 176 -20.91 27.26 -4.35
C ASP A 176 -20.92 27.19 -5.88
N VAL A 177 -22.06 26.79 -6.44
CA VAL A 177 -22.27 26.61 -7.88
C VAL A 177 -23.39 27.52 -8.39
N PHE A 178 -23.09 28.24 -9.47
CA PHE A 178 -23.99 29.21 -10.08
C PHE A 178 -24.20 28.89 -11.57
N ARG A 179 -25.45 28.94 -12.02
CA ARG A 179 -25.90 28.60 -13.37
C ARG A 179 -26.44 29.85 -14.08
N SER A 180 -26.03 30.03 -15.33
CA SER A 180 -26.46 31.17 -16.16
C SER A 180 -27.93 31.15 -16.58
N TRP A 181 -28.66 30.06 -16.30
CA TRP A 181 -30.06 29.87 -16.70
C TRP A 181 -31.03 29.73 -15.51
N HIS A 182 -30.58 29.99 -14.28
CA HIS A 182 -31.42 29.91 -13.07
C HIS A 182 -31.80 31.33 -12.59
N SER A 183 -33.03 31.54 -12.10
CA SER A 183 -33.66 32.88 -11.99
C SER A 183 -32.84 33.99 -11.31
N ASP A 184 -31.91 33.66 -10.41
CA ASP A 184 -31.22 34.64 -9.54
C ASP A 184 -29.67 34.59 -9.62
N GLU A 185 -29.12 33.80 -10.54
CA GLU A 185 -27.68 33.50 -10.65
C GLU A 185 -26.93 34.12 -11.86
N PRO A 186 -27.56 34.47 -13.00
CA PRO A 186 -26.86 34.91 -14.22
C PRO A 186 -25.94 36.10 -14.00
N GLY A 187 -26.35 37.07 -13.18
CA GLY A 187 -25.53 38.24 -12.87
C GLY A 187 -24.24 37.88 -12.13
N ARG A 188 -24.22 36.80 -11.33
CA ARG A 188 -23.01 36.31 -10.66
C ARG A 188 -22.12 35.54 -11.61
N VAL A 189 -22.70 34.69 -12.47
CA VAL A 189 -21.96 33.95 -13.50
C VAL A 189 -21.30 34.90 -14.50
N ALA A 190 -22.01 35.93 -14.94
CA ALA A 190 -21.47 36.97 -15.81
C ALA A 190 -20.28 37.69 -15.17
N ARG A 191 -20.40 38.06 -13.88
CA ARG A 191 -19.31 38.69 -13.13
C ARG A 191 -18.06 37.79 -13.03
N HIS A 192 -18.23 36.50 -12.79
CA HIS A 192 -17.11 35.55 -12.77
C HIS A 192 -16.43 35.45 -14.15
N ALA A 193 -17.22 35.35 -15.23
CA ALA A 193 -16.70 35.30 -16.59
C ALA A 193 -15.97 36.60 -16.99
N GLU A 194 -16.56 37.77 -16.76
CA GLU A 194 -15.94 39.07 -17.02
C GLU A 194 -14.65 39.27 -16.21
N TYR A 195 -14.63 38.82 -14.96
CA TYR A 195 -13.41 38.84 -14.17
C TYR A 195 -12.33 37.93 -14.76
N PHE A 196 -12.68 36.70 -15.13
CA PHE A 196 -11.73 35.77 -15.74
C PHE A 196 -11.16 36.31 -17.05
N GLU A 197 -11.97 36.90 -17.94
CA GLU A 197 -11.47 37.48 -19.19
C GLU A 197 -10.54 38.67 -18.93
N ARG A 198 -10.86 39.55 -17.97
CA ARG A 198 -9.95 40.63 -17.57
C ARG A 198 -8.65 40.09 -17.01
N LEU A 199 -8.71 39.05 -16.18
CA LEU A 199 -7.52 38.39 -15.63
C LEU A 199 -6.67 37.78 -16.75
N TRP A 200 -7.30 37.01 -17.64
CA TRP A 200 -6.65 36.38 -18.78
C TRP A 200 -5.96 37.43 -19.66
N ALA A 201 -6.61 38.56 -19.91
CA ALA A 201 -6.06 39.67 -20.69
C ALA A 201 -5.02 40.54 -19.94
N GLY A 202 -4.77 40.28 -18.65
CA GLY A 202 -3.84 41.08 -17.84
C GLY A 202 -4.37 42.45 -17.41
N ASN A 203 -5.68 42.66 -17.48
CA ASN A 203 -6.37 43.93 -17.21
C ASN A 203 -6.96 44.01 -15.79
N VAL A 204 -6.32 43.37 -14.81
CA VAL A 204 -6.74 43.41 -13.40
C VAL A 204 -5.77 44.28 -12.60
N ALA A 205 -6.30 45.33 -11.98
CA ALA A 205 -5.50 46.28 -11.22
C ALA A 205 -4.68 45.59 -10.11
N GLY A 206 -3.36 45.83 -10.11
CA GLY A 206 -2.45 45.27 -9.10
C GLY A 206 -1.98 43.83 -9.37
N LEU A 207 -2.33 43.24 -10.51
CA LEU A 207 -1.79 41.95 -10.97
C LEU A 207 -1.09 42.13 -12.33
N LYS A 208 0.03 41.44 -12.52
CA LYS A 208 0.66 41.25 -13.83
C LYS A 208 0.40 39.81 -14.27
N VAL A 209 -0.01 39.65 -15.52
CA VAL A 209 -0.21 38.33 -16.14
C VAL A 209 0.69 38.23 -17.36
N LYS A 210 1.46 37.16 -17.44
CA LYS A 210 2.35 36.83 -18.55
C LYS A 210 1.94 35.50 -19.18
N ASP A 211 2.31 35.30 -20.44
CA ASP A 211 2.26 33.97 -21.05
C ASP A 211 3.19 32.99 -20.33
N PHE A 212 2.89 31.70 -20.44
CA PHE A 212 3.74 30.66 -19.86
C PHE A 212 5.15 30.74 -20.46
N PRO A 213 6.22 30.87 -19.64
CA PRO A 213 7.58 31.05 -20.13
C PRO A 213 7.99 29.98 -21.14
N SER A 214 8.56 30.37 -22.29
CA SER A 214 8.87 29.46 -23.39
C SER A 214 9.79 28.30 -22.96
N VAL A 215 10.80 28.59 -22.16
CA VAL A 215 11.74 27.57 -21.64
C VAL A 215 11.03 26.57 -20.73
N ALA A 216 10.17 27.04 -19.82
CA ALA A 216 9.36 26.16 -18.98
C ALA A 216 8.34 25.36 -19.80
N ARG A 217 7.80 25.95 -20.88
CA ARG A 217 6.90 25.28 -21.83
C ARG A 217 7.60 24.14 -22.54
N GLU A 218 8.82 24.37 -23.03
CA GLU A 218 9.63 23.37 -23.71
C GLU A 218 9.97 22.20 -22.79
N GLU A 219 10.41 22.48 -21.56
CA GLU A 219 10.67 21.46 -20.54
C GLU A 219 9.42 20.64 -20.21
N LEU A 220 8.28 21.31 -20.00
CA LEU A 220 7.01 20.65 -19.73
C LEU A 220 6.60 19.76 -20.92
N VAL A 221 6.60 20.29 -22.14
CA VAL A 221 6.20 19.56 -23.36
C VAL A 221 7.18 18.43 -23.71
N ALA A 222 8.43 18.48 -23.25
CA ALA A 222 9.38 17.38 -23.38
C ALA A 222 8.96 16.15 -22.55
N ALA A 223 8.23 16.35 -21.46
CA ALA A 223 7.68 15.27 -20.63
C ALA A 223 6.32 14.72 -21.15
N ARG A 224 5.85 15.14 -22.32
CA ARG A 224 4.60 14.62 -22.88
C ARG A 224 4.66 13.11 -23.12
N LEU A 225 3.51 12.45 -23.05
CA LEU A 225 3.41 11.05 -23.46
C LEU A 225 3.18 10.93 -24.96
N PRO A 226 4.06 10.20 -25.70
CA PRO A 226 3.93 10.05 -27.14
C PRO A 226 2.69 9.24 -27.54
N GLN A 227 2.14 8.44 -26.62
CA GLN A 227 0.94 7.64 -26.84
C GLN A 227 -0.35 8.51 -26.87
N GLY A 228 -0.28 9.75 -26.38
CA GLY A 228 -1.38 10.71 -26.44
C GLY A 228 -2.17 10.85 -25.13
N ILE A 229 -3.28 11.59 -25.21
CA ILE A 229 -4.06 12.03 -24.05
C ILE A 229 -4.66 10.84 -23.29
N ASP A 230 -5.05 9.75 -23.97
CA ASP A 230 -5.71 8.59 -23.36
C ASP A 230 -4.80 7.80 -22.43
N ASP A 231 -3.57 7.51 -22.85
CA ASP A 231 -2.57 6.84 -22.02
C ASP A 231 -2.11 7.73 -20.86
N ALA A 232 -1.97 9.03 -21.12
CA ALA A 232 -1.65 10.00 -20.07
C ALA A 232 -2.76 10.06 -19.02
N ALA A 233 -4.02 10.02 -19.47
CA ALA A 233 -5.19 9.91 -18.62
C ALA A 233 -5.25 8.60 -17.83
N GLU A 234 -4.96 7.45 -18.44
CA GLU A 234 -4.95 6.14 -17.76
C GLU A 234 -3.89 6.08 -16.66
N ARG A 235 -2.70 6.65 -16.89
CA ARG A 235 -1.65 6.72 -15.85
C ARG A 235 -2.08 7.56 -14.66
N VAL A 236 -2.81 8.65 -14.89
CA VAL A 236 -3.43 9.41 -13.80
C VAL A 236 -4.54 8.60 -13.13
N ARG A 237 -5.43 7.91 -13.86
CA ARG A 237 -6.50 7.05 -13.29
C ARG A 237 -5.95 5.95 -12.38
N HIS A 238 -4.84 5.32 -12.76
CA HIS A 238 -4.17 4.31 -11.95
C HIS A 238 -3.65 4.88 -10.63
N LEU A 239 -3.20 6.14 -10.64
CA LEU A 239 -2.77 6.85 -9.43
C LEU A 239 -3.94 7.20 -8.50
N VAL A 240 -5.13 7.50 -9.04
CA VAL A 240 -6.33 7.87 -8.24
C VAL A 240 -7.31 6.72 -7.93
N GLY A 241 -7.02 5.48 -8.36
CA GLY A 241 -7.86 4.31 -8.07
C GLY A 241 -9.26 4.34 -8.72
N ALA A 242 -9.46 5.10 -9.80
CA ALA A 242 -10.76 5.23 -10.46
C ALA A 242 -11.11 3.95 -11.28
N PRO A 243 -12.37 3.45 -11.22
CA PRO A 243 -12.78 2.30 -12.01
C PRO A 243 -12.77 2.61 -13.52
N LYS A 244 -12.50 1.57 -14.34
CA LYS A 244 -12.54 1.67 -15.81
C LYS A 244 -13.87 2.26 -16.29
N PRO A 245 -13.87 3.11 -17.33
CA PRO A 245 -15.12 3.59 -17.92
C PRO A 245 -15.91 2.39 -18.47
N GLN A 246 -17.18 2.31 -18.10
CA GLN A 246 -18.12 1.44 -18.80
C GLN A 246 -18.34 2.04 -20.19
N THR A 247 -17.57 1.59 -21.19
CA THR A 247 -17.85 1.91 -22.59
C THR A 247 -19.18 1.25 -22.96
N SER A 248 -20.14 2.09 -23.35
CA SER A 248 -21.53 1.75 -23.66
C SER A 248 -21.75 1.02 -24.98
N ASP A 249 -20.80 0.17 -25.40
CA ASP A 249 -20.95 -0.68 -26.58
C ASP A 249 -20.54 -2.11 -26.19
N LYS A 250 -21.53 -2.93 -25.82
CA LYS A 250 -21.37 -4.37 -25.71
C LYS A 250 -21.76 -5.02 -27.05
N PRO A 251 -20.85 -5.75 -27.72
CA PRO A 251 -21.26 -6.87 -28.54
C PRO A 251 -21.86 -7.95 -27.63
N GLU A 252 -22.83 -8.67 -28.18
CA GLU A 252 -23.71 -9.62 -27.51
C GLU A 252 -23.03 -10.62 -26.57
N LYS A 253 -23.78 -10.95 -25.52
CA LYS A 253 -23.49 -11.96 -24.49
C LYS A 253 -22.94 -13.26 -25.10
N GLN A 254 -21.66 -13.53 -24.88
CA GLN A 254 -21.16 -14.89 -24.79
C GLN A 254 -21.02 -15.28 -23.32
N SER A 255 -21.44 -16.50 -23.03
CA SER A 255 -21.49 -17.16 -21.71
C SER A 255 -20.21 -16.99 -20.86
N PRO A 256 -20.34 -16.86 -19.52
CA PRO A 256 -19.21 -16.57 -18.65
C PRO A 256 -18.29 -17.80 -18.53
N THR A 257 -17.15 -17.78 -19.22
CA THR A 257 -16.00 -18.59 -18.79
C THR A 257 -15.27 -17.79 -17.72
N THR A 258 -15.20 -18.36 -16.51
CA THR A 258 -14.64 -17.80 -15.27
C THR A 258 -13.11 -17.70 -15.27
N ARG A 259 -12.50 -17.26 -16.38
CA ARG A 259 -11.04 -17.19 -16.50
C ARG A 259 -10.51 -15.91 -15.85
N ARG A 260 -9.86 -16.03 -14.68
CA ARG A 260 -9.06 -14.92 -14.12
C ARG A 260 -7.91 -14.60 -15.09
N THR A 261 -7.84 -13.34 -15.53
CA THR A 261 -6.74 -12.86 -16.38
C THR A 261 -5.53 -12.57 -15.50
N LEU A 262 -4.37 -13.09 -15.88
CA LEU A 262 -3.11 -12.81 -15.18
C LEU A 262 -2.68 -11.37 -15.42
N GLN A 263 -2.12 -10.75 -14.39
CA GLN A 263 -1.46 -9.47 -14.53
C GLN A 263 -0.05 -9.63 -15.16
N PRO A 264 0.56 -8.55 -15.68
CA PRO A 264 1.89 -8.58 -16.27
C PRO A 264 2.95 -9.22 -15.35
N HIS A 265 3.05 -8.76 -14.10
CA HIS A 265 4.03 -9.29 -13.13
C HIS A 265 3.85 -10.79 -12.84
N GLN A 266 2.61 -11.29 -12.86
CA GLN A 266 2.32 -12.73 -12.68
C GLN A 266 2.73 -13.55 -13.90
N SER A 267 2.57 -12.98 -15.10
CA SER A 267 2.93 -13.64 -16.35
C SER A 267 4.44 -13.67 -16.53
N GLU A 268 5.12 -12.56 -16.21
CA GLU A 268 6.57 -12.41 -16.24
C GLU A 268 7.26 -13.35 -15.24
N VAL A 269 6.79 -13.40 -13.98
CA VAL A 269 7.40 -14.30 -12.97
C VAL A 269 7.24 -15.77 -13.34
N LEU A 270 6.13 -16.15 -13.98
CA LEU A 270 5.94 -17.51 -14.50
C LEU A 270 6.82 -17.80 -15.71
N ALA A 271 7.04 -16.83 -16.59
CA ALA A 271 7.99 -16.97 -17.69
C ALA A 271 9.42 -17.16 -17.15
N ASN A 272 9.81 -16.37 -16.14
CA ASN A 272 11.08 -16.51 -15.45
C ASN A 272 11.22 -17.89 -14.79
N TRP A 273 10.17 -18.36 -14.09
CA TRP A 273 10.14 -19.71 -13.50
C TRP A 273 10.37 -20.82 -14.52
N ARG A 274 9.73 -20.74 -15.70
CA ARG A 274 9.95 -21.70 -16.80
C ARG A 274 11.40 -21.65 -17.31
N SER A 275 11.95 -20.45 -17.49
CA SER A 275 13.34 -20.26 -17.92
C SER A 275 14.37 -20.77 -16.90
N ALA A 276 14.03 -20.76 -15.60
CA ALA A 276 14.83 -21.29 -14.51
C ALA A 276 14.68 -22.82 -14.32
N GLY A 277 14.16 -23.53 -15.32
CA GLY A 277 13.95 -24.98 -15.26
C GLY A 277 12.84 -25.39 -14.29
N TYR A 278 11.79 -24.56 -14.17
CA TYR A 278 10.66 -24.76 -13.26
C TYR A 278 11.06 -24.79 -11.78
N ARG A 279 12.06 -24.01 -11.40
CA ARG A 279 12.54 -23.88 -10.03
C ARG A 279 12.67 -22.40 -9.66
N GLY A 280 11.98 -21.98 -8.61
CA GLY A 280 12.26 -20.71 -7.95
C GLY A 280 11.23 -20.33 -6.90
N ILE A 281 11.46 -19.18 -6.26
CA ILE A 281 10.60 -18.62 -5.23
C ILE A 281 9.98 -17.32 -5.74
N VAL A 282 8.66 -17.21 -5.76
CA VAL A 282 7.91 -15.99 -6.12
C VAL A 282 8.00 -14.99 -4.96
N PRO A 283 8.73 -13.86 -5.12
CA PRO A 283 9.00 -12.92 -4.05
C PRO A 283 7.96 -11.79 -4.01
N HIS A 284 6.67 -12.13 -4.16
CA HIS A 284 5.59 -11.15 -4.18
C HIS A 284 5.04 -10.87 -2.77
N VAL A 285 4.71 -9.61 -2.48
CA VAL A 285 4.09 -9.21 -1.21
C VAL A 285 2.70 -9.84 -1.02
N THR A 286 2.21 -9.83 0.22
CA THR A 286 0.84 -10.24 0.53
C THR A 286 -0.16 -9.34 -0.19
N GLY A 287 -1.23 -9.90 -0.74
CA GLY A 287 -2.20 -9.16 -1.56
C GLY A 287 -1.86 -9.06 -3.06
N ALA A 288 -0.61 -9.36 -3.47
CA ALA A 288 -0.19 -9.28 -4.88
C ALA A 288 -0.63 -10.46 -5.78
N GLY A 289 -1.41 -11.41 -5.24
CA GLY A 289 -1.96 -12.54 -6.00
C GLY A 289 -1.02 -13.74 -6.14
N LYS A 290 -0.21 -14.06 -5.12
CA LYS A 290 0.66 -15.27 -5.08
C LYS A 290 -0.10 -16.55 -5.41
N THR A 291 -1.27 -16.75 -4.81
CA THR A 291 -2.09 -17.95 -5.05
C THR A 291 -2.54 -18.03 -6.49
N VAL A 292 -2.94 -16.91 -7.11
CA VAL A 292 -3.30 -16.86 -8.53
C VAL A 292 -2.12 -17.25 -9.44
N THR A 293 -0.92 -16.75 -9.15
CA THR A 293 0.31 -17.14 -9.87
C THR A 293 0.55 -18.65 -9.76
N ALA A 294 0.42 -19.21 -8.56
CA ALA A 294 0.65 -20.63 -8.31
C ALA A 294 -0.43 -21.52 -8.94
N LEU A 295 -1.70 -21.12 -8.90
CA LEU A 295 -2.79 -21.84 -9.56
C LEU A 295 -2.59 -21.89 -11.07
N GLN A 296 -2.07 -20.84 -11.69
CA GLN A 296 -1.69 -20.88 -13.10
C GLN A 296 -0.53 -21.87 -13.34
N ALA A 297 0.50 -21.89 -12.50
CA ALA A 297 1.59 -22.86 -12.61
C ALA A 297 1.07 -24.31 -12.50
N ILE A 298 0.17 -24.57 -11.54
CA ILE A 298 -0.49 -25.87 -11.37
C ILE A 298 -1.34 -26.20 -12.59
N ARG A 299 -2.11 -25.25 -13.12
CA ARG A 299 -2.92 -25.44 -14.33
C ARG A 299 -2.06 -25.90 -15.50
N ASP A 300 -0.99 -25.17 -15.79
CA ASP A 300 -0.10 -25.46 -16.92
C ASP A 300 0.59 -26.82 -16.76
N TRP A 301 0.96 -27.18 -15.53
CA TRP A 301 1.60 -28.45 -15.23
C TRP A 301 0.62 -29.63 -15.34
N CYS A 302 -0.53 -29.53 -14.68
CA CYS A 302 -1.54 -30.57 -14.62
C CYS A 302 -2.34 -30.74 -15.91
N ALA A 303 -2.34 -29.76 -16.82
CA ALA A 303 -2.96 -29.88 -18.15
C ALA A 303 -2.45 -31.09 -18.95
N ASN A 304 -1.22 -31.56 -18.66
CA ASN A 304 -0.64 -32.75 -19.27
C ASN A 304 -0.83 -34.02 -18.40
N GLY A 305 -1.84 -34.06 -17.53
CA GLY A 305 -2.14 -35.19 -16.62
C GLY A 305 -1.09 -35.45 -15.53
N ARG A 306 -0.18 -34.49 -15.31
CA ARG A 306 0.87 -34.57 -14.29
C ARG A 306 0.35 -34.19 -12.90
N PRO A 307 0.88 -34.77 -11.81
CA PRO A 307 0.43 -34.47 -10.47
C PRO A 307 1.09 -33.21 -9.88
N ALA A 308 0.37 -32.55 -8.99
CA ALA A 308 0.87 -31.46 -8.15
C ALA A 308 0.65 -31.75 -6.65
N LEU A 309 1.66 -31.42 -5.84
CA LEU A 309 1.62 -31.44 -4.39
C LEU A 309 1.73 -30.00 -3.87
N VAL A 310 0.66 -29.50 -3.25
CA VAL A 310 0.56 -28.18 -2.64
C VAL A 310 0.75 -28.30 -1.13
N LEU A 311 1.71 -27.56 -0.58
CA LEU A 311 2.05 -27.57 0.84
C LEU A 311 1.69 -26.23 1.48
N VAL A 312 0.94 -26.28 2.57
CA VAL A 312 0.42 -25.09 3.24
C VAL A 312 0.66 -25.13 4.75
N PRO A 313 0.85 -23.99 5.42
CA PRO A 313 1.30 -23.97 6.81
C PRO A 313 0.17 -24.23 7.82
N SER A 314 -1.10 -24.06 7.44
CA SER A 314 -2.25 -24.16 8.34
C SER A 314 -3.45 -24.85 7.71
N GLU A 315 -4.37 -25.32 8.55
CA GLU A 315 -5.63 -25.94 8.10
C GLU A 315 -6.53 -24.95 7.36
N LEU A 316 -6.52 -23.68 7.78
CA LEU A 316 -7.30 -22.62 7.15
C LEU A 316 -6.85 -22.38 5.70
N LEU A 317 -5.53 -22.32 5.47
CA LEU A 317 -4.98 -22.19 4.13
C LEU A 317 -5.25 -23.44 3.29
N ALA A 318 -5.22 -24.65 3.87
CA ALA A 318 -5.59 -25.86 3.13
C ALA A 318 -7.02 -25.79 2.58
N LYS A 319 -7.97 -25.35 3.41
CA LYS A 319 -9.37 -25.16 2.98
C LYS A 319 -9.49 -24.07 1.91
N GLN A 320 -8.80 -22.94 2.08
CA GLN A 320 -8.80 -21.87 1.08
C GLN A 320 -8.23 -22.35 -0.27
N TRP A 321 -7.09 -23.04 -0.25
CA TRP A 321 -6.48 -23.60 -1.45
C TRP A 321 -7.40 -24.62 -2.14
N ALA A 322 -8.11 -25.47 -1.40
CA ALA A 322 -9.06 -26.42 -1.97
C ALA A 322 -10.18 -25.70 -2.74
N ILE A 323 -10.78 -24.66 -2.13
CA ILE A 323 -11.82 -23.83 -2.77
C ILE A 323 -11.28 -23.14 -4.03
N GLU A 324 -10.07 -22.56 -3.95
CA GLU A 324 -9.49 -21.85 -5.09
C GLU A 324 -9.10 -22.80 -6.22
N VAL A 325 -8.61 -24.01 -5.92
CA VAL A 325 -8.35 -25.07 -6.90
C VAL A 325 -9.63 -25.51 -7.59
N GLU A 326 -10.68 -25.83 -6.83
CA GLU A 326 -11.98 -26.23 -7.39
C GLU A 326 -12.56 -25.15 -8.30
N LYS A 327 -12.47 -23.88 -7.88
CA LYS A 327 -12.97 -22.75 -8.65
C LYS A 327 -12.16 -22.50 -9.93
N ASP A 328 -10.85 -22.33 -9.80
CA ASP A 328 -10.00 -21.85 -10.89
C ASP A 328 -9.55 -22.98 -11.82
N LEU A 329 -9.57 -24.24 -11.37
CA LEU A 329 -9.13 -25.41 -12.15
C LEU A 329 -10.28 -26.37 -12.48
N SER A 330 -11.54 -25.96 -12.27
CA SER A 330 -12.75 -26.76 -12.59
C SER A 330 -12.74 -27.35 -14.01
N ASN A 331 -12.24 -26.60 -14.99
CA ASN A 331 -12.14 -27.05 -16.39
C ASN A 331 -11.21 -28.25 -16.60
N LEU A 332 -10.23 -28.45 -15.71
CA LEU A 332 -9.33 -29.61 -15.75
C LEU A 332 -9.93 -30.85 -15.07
N HIS A 333 -11.03 -30.70 -14.33
CA HIS A 333 -11.65 -31.74 -13.51
C HIS A 333 -10.62 -32.54 -12.67
N PRO A 334 -9.72 -31.86 -11.91
CA PRO A 334 -8.67 -32.56 -11.20
C PRO A 334 -9.22 -33.41 -10.05
N MET A 335 -8.59 -34.56 -9.80
CA MET A 335 -8.77 -35.27 -8.54
C MET A 335 -8.05 -34.50 -7.43
N VAL A 336 -8.82 -33.90 -6.52
CA VAL A 336 -8.29 -33.11 -5.40
C VAL A 336 -8.44 -33.86 -4.10
N VAL A 337 -7.35 -33.99 -3.33
CA VAL A 337 -7.38 -34.58 -1.98
C VAL A 337 -6.63 -33.68 -1.00
N THR A 338 -7.24 -33.47 0.17
CA THR A 338 -6.62 -32.72 1.26
C THR A 338 -6.12 -33.66 2.36
N ALA A 339 -4.81 -33.67 2.61
CA ALA A 339 -4.15 -34.43 3.65
C ALA A 339 -3.91 -33.58 4.92
N GLY A 340 -4.57 -33.96 6.01
CA GLY A 340 -4.63 -33.16 7.24
C GLY A 340 -5.79 -32.14 7.20
N ALA A 341 -5.66 -31.03 7.93
CA ALA A 341 -6.69 -29.99 8.00
C ALA A 341 -8.06 -30.50 8.50
N GLY A 342 -8.04 -31.33 9.56
CA GLY A 342 -9.23 -32.02 10.08
C GLY A 342 -9.64 -33.30 9.32
N ASN A 343 -9.03 -33.63 8.17
CA ASN A 343 -9.33 -34.88 7.47
C ASN A 343 -8.64 -36.08 8.12
N SER A 344 -9.36 -37.20 8.23
CA SER A 344 -8.82 -38.43 8.81
C SER A 344 -7.72 -39.03 7.93
N ARG A 345 -6.73 -39.67 8.55
CA ARG A 345 -5.63 -40.32 7.80
C ARG A 345 -6.16 -41.34 6.78
N ALA A 346 -7.19 -42.11 7.16
CA ALA A 346 -7.77 -43.13 6.30
C ALA A 346 -8.35 -42.57 4.98
N SER A 347 -8.74 -41.29 4.93
CA SER A 347 -9.35 -40.71 3.74
C SER A 347 -8.36 -40.37 2.62
N TRP A 348 -7.07 -40.21 2.93
CA TRP A 348 -6.06 -39.77 1.95
C TRP A 348 -4.85 -40.68 1.86
N GLU A 349 -4.49 -41.41 2.92
CA GLU A 349 -3.19 -42.07 2.98
C GLU A 349 -3.03 -43.21 1.96
N GLY A 350 -4.13 -43.92 1.64
CA GLY A 350 -4.15 -44.95 0.61
C GLY A 350 -4.10 -44.38 -0.81
N LEU A 351 -4.57 -43.16 -1.00
CA LEU A 351 -4.64 -42.48 -2.31
C LEU A 351 -3.34 -41.74 -2.65
N LEU A 352 -2.52 -41.40 -1.65
CA LEU A 352 -1.37 -40.51 -1.81
C LEU A 352 -0.36 -40.98 -2.87
N ALA A 353 -0.13 -42.30 -2.95
CA ALA A 353 0.76 -42.86 -3.96
C ALA A 353 0.21 -42.64 -5.38
N ASP A 354 -1.07 -42.93 -5.60
CA ASP A 354 -1.72 -42.74 -6.91
C ASP A 354 -1.90 -41.27 -7.27
N LEU A 355 -2.10 -40.41 -6.29
CA LEU A 355 -2.18 -38.96 -6.49
C LEU A 355 -0.86 -38.34 -6.93
N THR A 356 0.28 -38.98 -6.62
CA THR A 356 1.62 -38.41 -6.87
C THR A 356 2.44 -39.18 -7.90
N ARG A 357 2.00 -40.37 -8.33
CA ARG A 357 2.72 -41.20 -9.30
C ARG A 357 2.76 -40.62 -10.70
N ASP A 358 3.76 -41.07 -11.46
CA ASP A 358 3.90 -40.80 -12.89
C ASP A 358 2.97 -41.72 -13.69
N MET A 359 1.71 -41.30 -13.82
CA MET A 359 0.68 -42.00 -14.59
C MET A 359 -0.27 -40.96 -15.17
N VAL A 360 -0.05 -40.57 -16.42
CA VAL A 360 -0.79 -39.47 -17.06
C VAL A 360 -2.26 -39.85 -17.27
N GLU A 361 -2.56 -41.14 -17.41
CA GLU A 361 -3.89 -41.70 -17.64
C GLU A 361 -4.86 -41.46 -16.49
N LEU A 362 -4.36 -41.27 -15.27
CA LEU A 362 -5.19 -40.90 -14.11
C LEU A 362 -5.64 -39.42 -14.15
N GLY A 363 -5.26 -38.66 -15.19
CA GLY A 363 -5.68 -37.29 -15.40
C GLY A 363 -5.08 -36.27 -14.42
N PRO A 364 -5.54 -35.01 -14.39
CA PRO A 364 -5.03 -34.00 -13.46
C PRO A 364 -5.24 -34.40 -11.99
N ARG A 365 -4.19 -34.33 -11.16
CA ARG A 365 -4.22 -34.73 -9.74
C ARG A 365 -3.56 -33.68 -8.87
N ILE A 366 -4.23 -33.29 -7.79
CA ILE A 366 -3.73 -32.25 -6.88
C ILE A 366 -3.89 -32.74 -5.44
N THR A 367 -2.79 -32.85 -4.73
CA THR A 367 -2.79 -33.11 -3.28
C THR A 367 -2.48 -31.83 -2.53
N ILE A 368 -3.33 -31.43 -1.59
CA ILE A 368 -3.09 -30.30 -0.69
C ILE A 368 -2.76 -30.87 0.69
N ALA A 369 -1.62 -30.52 1.28
CA ALA A 369 -1.21 -31.05 2.57
C ALA A 369 -0.72 -29.96 3.52
N THR A 370 -1.08 -30.07 4.80
CA THR A 370 -0.49 -29.19 5.82
C THR A 370 0.97 -29.58 6.08
N LEU A 371 1.84 -28.62 6.37
CA LEU A 371 3.26 -28.88 6.67
C LEU A 371 3.46 -29.88 7.83
N GLN A 372 2.56 -29.85 8.82
CA GLN A 372 2.59 -30.80 9.94
C GLN A 372 2.35 -32.25 9.48
N THR A 373 1.45 -32.45 8.53
CA THR A 373 1.16 -33.78 7.95
C THR A 373 2.28 -34.19 6.99
N ALA A 374 2.66 -33.29 6.08
CA ALA A 374 3.66 -33.55 5.05
C ALA A 374 5.06 -33.83 5.62
N SER A 375 5.39 -33.31 6.80
CA SER A 375 6.69 -33.54 7.46
C SER A 375 6.81 -34.93 8.11
N LYS A 376 5.72 -35.70 8.21
CA LYS A 376 5.75 -37.03 8.84
C LYS A 376 6.46 -38.05 7.93
N PRO A 377 7.26 -38.98 8.48
CA PRO A 377 7.99 -39.97 7.69
C PRO A 377 7.10 -40.79 6.75
N HIS A 378 5.93 -41.24 7.23
CA HIS A 378 5.00 -42.06 6.44
C HIS A 378 4.36 -41.30 5.28
N PHE A 379 4.22 -39.98 5.38
CA PHE A 379 3.72 -39.15 4.28
C PHE A 379 4.79 -39.10 3.19
N VAL A 380 6.00 -38.67 3.55
CA VAL A 380 7.14 -38.52 2.63
C VAL A 380 7.46 -39.85 1.93
N SER A 381 7.44 -40.98 2.64
CA SER A 381 7.75 -42.29 2.06
C SER A 381 6.69 -42.80 1.08
N ARG A 382 5.46 -42.27 1.12
CA ARG A 382 4.38 -42.66 0.20
C ARG A 382 4.29 -41.79 -1.04
N VAL A 383 4.80 -40.56 -0.97
CA VAL A 383 4.87 -39.65 -2.13
C VAL A 383 5.76 -40.29 -3.19
N GLN A 384 5.21 -40.47 -4.40
CA GLN A 384 5.95 -40.92 -5.57
C GLN A 384 6.63 -39.72 -6.23
N GLY A 385 7.80 -39.34 -5.70
CA GLY A 385 8.60 -38.24 -6.23
C GLY A 385 9.23 -38.55 -7.59
N GLY A 386 9.60 -37.51 -8.33
CA GLY A 386 10.29 -37.60 -9.62
C GLY A 386 10.13 -36.36 -10.50
N PRO A 387 10.67 -36.37 -11.74
CA PRO A 387 10.58 -35.26 -12.69
C PRO A 387 9.14 -34.86 -13.08
N HIS A 388 8.18 -35.78 -12.92
CA HIS A 388 6.76 -35.59 -13.23
C HIS A 388 6.01 -34.77 -12.18
N LEU A 389 6.52 -34.70 -10.95
CA LEU A 389 5.84 -34.04 -9.83
C LEU A 389 6.16 -32.54 -9.78
N LEU A 390 5.10 -31.72 -9.67
CA LEU A 390 5.21 -30.32 -9.25
C LEU A 390 4.99 -30.22 -7.74
N LEU A 391 5.93 -29.60 -7.02
CA LEU A 391 5.76 -29.23 -5.64
C LEU A 391 5.59 -27.71 -5.52
N VAL A 392 4.44 -27.29 -4.99
CA VAL A 392 4.15 -25.89 -4.65
C VAL A 392 4.15 -25.76 -3.13
N ALA A 393 4.91 -24.83 -2.58
CA ALA A 393 4.91 -24.58 -1.15
C ALA A 393 4.56 -23.13 -0.85
N ASP A 394 3.48 -22.93 -0.12
CA ASP A 394 3.08 -21.64 0.41
C ASP A 394 3.84 -21.35 1.70
N GLU A 395 4.20 -20.08 1.93
CA GLU A 395 4.97 -19.62 3.09
C GLU A 395 6.29 -20.43 3.27
N VAL A 396 7.13 -20.49 2.21
CA VAL A 396 8.28 -21.42 2.14
C VAL A 396 9.32 -21.33 3.26
N HIS A 397 9.46 -20.18 3.90
CA HIS A 397 10.40 -19.99 5.01
C HIS A 397 10.09 -20.98 6.17
N ARG A 398 8.88 -21.55 6.26
CA ARG A 398 8.55 -22.58 7.26
C ARG A 398 9.26 -23.92 7.01
N LEU A 399 9.53 -24.26 5.75
CA LEU A 399 10.14 -25.55 5.38
C LEU A 399 11.60 -25.66 5.83
N GLY A 400 12.29 -24.55 6.03
CA GLY A 400 13.68 -24.55 6.51
C GLY A 400 13.83 -25.03 7.97
N SER A 401 12.76 -25.17 8.74
CA SER A 401 12.82 -25.66 10.13
C SER A 401 13.22 -27.13 10.22
N SER A 402 13.86 -27.54 11.31
CA SER A 402 14.25 -28.95 11.55
C SER A 402 13.05 -29.91 11.49
N GLY A 403 11.88 -29.47 11.97
CA GLY A 403 10.65 -30.24 11.92
C GLY A 403 10.09 -30.45 10.51
N CYS A 404 10.28 -29.49 9.59
CA CYS A 404 9.73 -29.57 8.23
C CYS A 404 10.77 -29.94 7.17
N ALA A 405 12.06 -29.91 7.48
CA ALA A 405 13.15 -30.12 6.52
C ALA A 405 13.07 -31.47 5.79
N ARG A 406 12.40 -32.48 6.37
CA ARG A 406 12.15 -33.78 5.72
C ARG A 406 11.35 -33.65 4.43
N ILE A 407 10.48 -32.65 4.31
CA ILE A 407 9.72 -32.40 3.08
C ILE A 407 10.67 -32.12 1.90
N LEU A 408 11.79 -31.45 2.18
CA LEU A 408 12.79 -31.09 1.16
C LEU A 408 13.57 -32.31 0.62
N THR A 409 13.30 -33.52 1.12
CA THR A 409 13.82 -34.77 0.54
C THR A 409 12.90 -35.35 -0.53
N ILE A 410 11.68 -34.82 -0.71
CA ILE A 410 10.78 -35.25 -1.78
C ILE A 410 11.41 -34.83 -3.12
N GLU A 411 11.60 -35.78 -4.02
CA GLU A 411 12.06 -35.46 -5.37
C GLU A 411 10.90 -34.89 -6.19
N ALA A 412 11.05 -33.66 -6.68
CA ALA A 412 10.10 -33.02 -7.58
C ALA A 412 10.86 -32.38 -8.74
N GLY A 413 10.37 -32.57 -9.96
CA GLY A 413 10.94 -31.97 -11.17
C GLY A 413 10.75 -30.46 -11.20
N ALA A 414 9.53 -30.01 -10.92
CA ALA A 414 9.16 -28.61 -10.80
C ALA A 414 8.90 -28.22 -9.34
N ARG A 415 9.38 -27.06 -8.93
CA ARG A 415 9.32 -26.55 -7.55
C ARG A 415 9.02 -25.06 -7.58
N LEU A 416 7.92 -24.68 -6.95
CA LEU A 416 7.49 -23.29 -6.85
C LEU A 416 7.30 -22.91 -5.38
N GLY A 417 8.14 -22.01 -4.89
CA GLY A 417 7.99 -21.44 -3.56
C GLY A 417 7.20 -20.14 -3.59
N LEU A 418 6.34 -19.90 -2.61
CA LEU A 418 5.63 -18.63 -2.42
C LEU A 418 6.07 -18.01 -1.09
N SER A 419 6.79 -16.89 -1.12
CA SER A 419 7.10 -16.12 0.09
C SER A 419 7.69 -14.76 -0.31
N ALA A 420 7.20 -13.67 0.29
CA ALA A 420 7.80 -12.34 0.12
C ALA A 420 9.20 -12.28 0.80
N THR A 421 9.36 -13.07 1.86
CA THR A 421 10.54 -13.12 2.73
C THR A 421 10.93 -14.58 2.93
N PRO A 422 11.58 -15.22 1.95
CA PRO A 422 11.98 -16.64 2.04
C PRO A 422 13.07 -16.93 3.08
N GLU A 423 13.85 -15.92 3.47
CA GLU A 423 14.93 -16.05 4.46
C GLU A 423 14.37 -16.28 5.87
N ARG A 424 15.12 -17.06 6.66
CA ARG A 424 14.81 -17.31 8.06
C ARG A 424 15.74 -16.49 8.94
N PHE A 425 15.15 -15.56 9.69
CA PHE A 425 15.88 -14.73 10.65
C PHE A 425 16.64 -15.59 11.65
N GLY A 426 17.96 -15.38 11.78
CA GLY A 426 18.82 -16.14 12.69
C GLY A 426 19.04 -17.62 12.33
N ASP A 427 18.63 -18.07 11.13
CA ASP A 427 18.80 -19.47 10.67
C ASP A 427 19.32 -19.53 9.22
N PRO A 428 20.62 -19.22 9.00
CA PRO A 428 21.22 -19.29 7.67
C PRO A 428 21.21 -20.70 7.07
N ALA A 429 21.35 -21.74 7.90
CA ALA A 429 21.32 -23.13 7.44
C ALA A 429 19.92 -23.53 6.93
N GLY A 430 18.86 -23.12 7.63
CA GLY A 430 17.48 -23.29 7.17
C GLY A 430 17.18 -22.50 5.90
N THR A 431 17.71 -21.29 5.81
CA THR A 431 17.64 -20.45 4.59
C THR A 431 18.30 -21.17 3.41
N ALA A 432 19.55 -21.62 3.57
CA ALA A 432 20.29 -22.33 2.54
C ALA A 432 19.57 -23.62 2.07
N ARG A 433 18.92 -24.36 2.98
CA ARG A 433 18.09 -25.53 2.60
C ARG A 433 16.92 -25.16 1.69
N ILE A 434 16.25 -24.03 1.94
CA ILE A 434 15.12 -23.58 1.14
C ILE A 434 15.59 -23.21 -0.26
N PHE A 435 16.61 -22.36 -0.37
CA PHE A 435 17.16 -21.91 -1.65
C PHE A 435 17.80 -23.07 -2.44
N GLY A 436 18.50 -23.99 -1.77
CA GLY A 436 19.04 -25.18 -2.42
C GLY A 436 17.97 -26.11 -3.00
N TYR A 437 16.77 -26.13 -2.43
CA TYR A 437 15.67 -26.97 -2.92
C TYR A 437 14.83 -26.28 -3.99
N PHE A 438 14.37 -25.05 -3.74
CA PHE A 438 13.48 -24.30 -4.63
C PHE A 438 14.20 -23.51 -5.71
N GLY A 439 15.47 -23.14 -5.51
CA GLY A 439 16.18 -22.18 -6.35
C GLY A 439 16.07 -20.74 -5.83
N GLU A 440 16.58 -19.81 -6.64
CA GLU A 440 16.65 -18.39 -6.33
C GLU A 440 15.29 -17.67 -6.39
N ARG A 441 15.27 -16.42 -5.94
CA ARG A 441 14.12 -15.51 -6.10
C ARG A 441 13.86 -15.24 -7.58
N LEU A 442 12.63 -15.48 -7.99
CA LEU A 442 12.17 -15.23 -9.36
C LEU A 442 12.02 -13.73 -9.64
N GLN A 443 12.12 -13.36 -10.91
CA GLN A 443 12.07 -11.97 -11.39
C GLN A 443 10.79 -11.69 -12.22
N PRO A 444 10.26 -10.45 -12.17
CA PRO A 444 10.68 -9.35 -11.29
C PRO A 444 10.16 -9.53 -9.85
N PRO A 445 10.80 -8.93 -8.84
CA PRO A 445 10.20 -8.79 -7.52
C PRO A 445 8.97 -7.89 -7.59
N PHE A 446 8.01 -8.15 -6.70
CA PHE A 446 6.79 -7.36 -6.61
C PHE A 446 6.55 -6.99 -5.15
N GLY A 447 7.14 -5.84 -4.77
CA GLY A 447 7.16 -5.27 -3.44
C GLY A 447 5.91 -4.47 -3.11
N ILE A 448 5.97 -3.73 -1.99
CA ILE A 448 4.90 -2.80 -1.59
C ILE A 448 4.77 -1.64 -2.59
N PRO A 449 5.86 -0.96 -3.03
CA PRO A 449 5.74 0.13 -4.00
C PRO A 449 5.06 -0.31 -5.30
N GLU A 450 5.49 -1.44 -5.88
CA GLU A 450 4.93 -1.96 -7.11
C GLU A 450 3.46 -2.34 -6.94
N ALA A 451 3.10 -2.90 -5.77
CA ALA A 451 1.72 -3.25 -5.46
C ALA A 451 0.82 -2.03 -5.24
N ILE A 452 1.34 -0.91 -4.72
CA ILE A 452 0.61 0.35 -4.61
C ILE A 452 0.39 0.93 -6.02
N VAL A 453 1.45 1.04 -6.84
CA VAL A 453 1.35 1.55 -8.22
C VAL A 453 0.39 0.71 -9.07
N ALA A 454 0.36 -0.61 -8.87
CA ALA A 454 -0.56 -1.51 -9.56
C ALA A 454 -2.00 -1.51 -9.02
N GLY A 455 -2.32 -0.66 -8.02
CA GLY A 455 -3.65 -0.56 -7.41
C GLY A 455 -4.07 -1.81 -6.64
N ARG A 456 -3.11 -2.61 -6.14
CA ARG A 456 -3.37 -3.80 -5.31
C ARG A 456 -3.33 -3.49 -3.82
N LEU A 457 -2.47 -2.56 -3.45
CA LEU A 457 -2.41 -1.98 -2.13
C LEU A 457 -2.77 -0.50 -2.22
N VAL A 458 -3.26 0.06 -1.12
CA VAL A 458 -3.44 1.51 -0.96
C VAL A 458 -2.18 2.13 -0.35
N PRO A 459 -1.86 3.40 -0.65
CA PRO A 459 -0.85 4.14 0.09
C PRO A 459 -1.21 4.25 1.58
N TYR A 460 -0.22 4.57 2.42
CA TYR A 460 -0.45 4.71 3.85
C TYR A 460 0.37 5.80 4.52
N ASP A 461 -0.16 6.32 5.61
CA ASP A 461 0.56 7.16 6.55
C ASP A 461 1.02 6.32 7.75
N TYR A 462 2.21 6.63 8.27
CA TYR A 462 2.85 5.93 9.37
C TYR A 462 3.08 6.87 10.54
N TYR A 463 2.59 6.49 11.72
CA TYR A 463 2.66 7.29 12.95
C TYR A 463 3.37 6.51 14.04
N ILE A 464 4.42 7.10 14.61
CA ILE A 464 5.17 6.51 15.71
C ILE A 464 4.67 7.03 17.05
N HIS A 465 4.49 6.13 18.02
CA HIS A 465 4.01 6.45 19.36
C HIS A 465 4.96 5.84 20.38
N THR A 466 5.58 6.67 21.23
CA THR A 466 6.63 6.19 22.13
C THR A 466 6.09 5.80 23.49
N VAL A 467 6.52 4.64 24.01
CA VAL A 467 6.32 4.21 25.40
C VAL A 467 7.68 4.02 26.07
N ARG A 468 7.84 4.42 27.33
CA ARG A 468 9.07 4.15 28.08
C ARG A 468 8.93 2.91 28.94
N LEU A 469 10.01 2.13 29.04
CA LEU A 469 10.11 1.10 30.06
C LEU A 469 10.08 1.71 31.46
N THR A 470 9.45 1.00 32.39
CA THR A 470 9.60 1.26 33.81
C THR A 470 11.01 0.88 34.28
N ARG A 471 11.44 1.40 35.44
CA ARG A 471 12.73 1.04 36.04
C ARG A 471 12.86 -0.48 36.26
N SER A 472 11.79 -1.13 36.71
CA SER A 472 11.78 -2.59 36.96
C SER A 472 11.91 -3.41 35.68
N GLU A 473 11.26 -3.00 34.60
CA GLU A 473 11.39 -3.63 33.28
C GLU A 473 12.80 -3.46 32.70
N GLN A 474 13.38 -2.26 32.83
CA GLN A 474 14.74 -1.98 32.40
C GLN A 474 15.77 -2.83 33.16
N GLU A 475 15.66 -2.90 34.50
CA GLU A 475 16.51 -3.76 35.32
C GLU A 475 16.42 -5.24 34.93
N SER A 476 15.19 -5.71 34.66
CA SER A 476 14.94 -7.09 34.21
C SER A 476 15.58 -7.36 32.85
N TRP A 477 15.50 -6.39 31.93
CA TRP A 477 16.11 -6.47 30.60
C TRP A 477 17.64 -6.51 30.69
N ASN A 478 18.25 -5.61 31.47
CA ASN A 478 19.70 -5.55 31.68
C ASN A 478 20.22 -6.87 32.28
N LYS A 479 19.55 -7.38 33.31
CA LYS A 479 19.91 -8.67 33.95
C LYS A 479 19.85 -9.84 32.96
N LEU A 480 18.84 -9.89 32.10
CA LEU A 480 18.75 -10.93 31.07
C LEU A 480 19.85 -10.77 30.02
N THR A 481 20.14 -9.55 29.57
CA THR A 481 21.22 -9.25 28.62
C THR A 481 22.57 -9.73 29.14
N GLU A 482 22.93 -9.41 30.38
CA GLU A 482 24.17 -9.89 31.02
C GLU A 482 24.21 -11.42 31.19
N THR A 483 23.06 -12.04 31.44
CA THR A 483 22.97 -13.50 31.51
C THR A 483 23.16 -14.12 30.13
N ILE A 484 22.54 -13.55 29.09
CA ILE A 484 22.67 -13.99 27.70
C ILE A 484 24.11 -13.88 27.22
N LYS A 485 24.82 -12.76 27.48
CA LYS A 485 26.24 -12.59 27.12
C LYS A 485 27.11 -13.71 27.71
N ARG A 486 26.96 -13.98 29.01
CA ARG A 486 27.71 -15.03 29.72
C ARG A 486 27.40 -16.43 29.20
N GLU A 487 26.12 -16.72 28.94
CA GLU A 487 25.71 -18.03 28.43
C GLU A 487 26.11 -18.22 26.97
N TYR A 488 26.05 -17.17 26.14
CA TYR A 488 26.56 -17.18 24.77
C TYR A 488 28.04 -17.55 24.75
N ALA A 489 28.86 -16.97 25.64
CA ALA A 489 30.29 -17.27 25.79
C ALA A 489 30.58 -18.75 26.10
N ARG A 490 29.63 -19.45 26.74
CA ARG A 490 29.74 -20.86 27.15
C ARG A 490 29.16 -21.84 26.12
N LEU A 491 28.51 -21.36 25.06
CA LEU A 491 27.91 -22.25 24.07
C LEU A 491 28.99 -23.07 23.32
N PRO A 492 28.75 -24.36 23.08
CA PRO A 492 29.68 -25.19 22.33
C PRO A 492 29.79 -24.68 20.89
N LYS A 493 31.01 -24.75 20.34
CA LYS A 493 31.26 -24.47 18.92
C LYS A 493 30.80 -25.68 18.10
N GLY A 494 29.94 -25.44 17.12
CA GLY A 494 29.51 -26.43 16.14
C GLY A 494 30.50 -26.57 14.98
N ILE A 495 30.15 -27.45 14.04
CA ILE A 495 30.89 -27.64 12.79
C ILE A 495 30.86 -26.32 12.01
N GLY A 496 32.04 -25.80 11.63
CA GLY A 496 32.17 -24.49 10.98
C GLY A 496 32.32 -23.29 11.92
N GLY A 497 32.58 -23.51 13.22
CA GLY A 497 32.93 -22.45 14.18
C GLY A 497 31.75 -21.64 14.73
N SER A 498 30.54 -21.85 14.20
CA SER A 498 29.31 -21.22 14.71
C SER A 498 28.88 -21.82 16.05
N ARG A 499 28.48 -20.99 17.02
CA ARG A 499 28.00 -21.46 18.33
C ARG A 499 26.62 -22.11 18.19
N VAL A 500 26.42 -23.26 18.83
CA VAL A 500 25.13 -23.98 18.81
C VAL A 500 24.28 -23.50 19.99
N PRO A 501 23.14 -22.83 19.76
CA PRO A 501 22.27 -22.35 20.84
C PRO A 501 21.59 -23.52 21.58
N SER A 502 21.57 -23.47 22.91
CA SER A 502 20.76 -24.39 23.74
C SER A 502 19.31 -23.93 23.86
N ASP A 503 18.38 -24.84 24.21
CA ASP A 503 16.97 -24.49 24.46
C ASP A 503 16.84 -23.44 25.56
N ARG A 504 17.68 -23.55 26.60
CA ARG A 504 17.77 -22.55 27.68
C ARG A 504 18.19 -21.18 27.14
N PHE A 505 19.18 -21.14 26.24
CA PHE A 505 19.64 -19.90 25.61
C PHE A 505 18.54 -19.25 24.77
N GLN A 506 17.84 -20.05 23.96
CA GLN A 506 16.69 -19.59 23.19
C GLN A 506 15.58 -19.03 24.10
N LEU A 507 15.24 -19.74 25.20
CA LEU A 507 14.26 -19.26 26.17
C LEU A 507 14.64 -17.91 26.80
N MET A 508 15.93 -17.68 27.07
CA MET A 508 16.40 -16.39 27.60
C MET A 508 16.23 -15.26 26.57
N LEU A 509 16.53 -15.51 25.29
CA LEU A 509 16.29 -14.54 24.21
C LEU A 509 14.80 -14.20 24.11
N PHE A 510 13.92 -15.21 24.18
CA PHE A 510 12.47 -15.01 24.19
C PHE A 510 12.00 -14.16 25.37
N ARG A 511 12.48 -14.47 26.59
CA ARG A 511 12.13 -13.68 27.80
C ARG A 511 12.59 -12.23 27.69
N ARG A 512 13.79 -11.98 27.16
CA ARG A 512 14.29 -10.61 26.96
C ARG A 512 13.44 -9.84 25.96
N ALA A 513 13.07 -10.46 24.84
CA ALA A 513 12.19 -9.83 23.85
C ALA A 513 10.78 -9.59 24.39
N ALA A 514 10.27 -10.48 25.25
CA ALA A 514 8.94 -10.34 25.86
C ALA A 514 8.80 -9.06 26.69
N ILE A 515 9.85 -8.63 27.39
CA ILE A 515 9.85 -7.38 28.18
C ILE A 515 9.47 -6.17 27.30
N LEU A 516 10.05 -6.06 26.10
CA LEU A 516 9.72 -4.96 25.19
C LEU A 516 8.32 -5.13 24.59
N LYS A 517 7.92 -6.36 24.25
CA LYS A 517 6.60 -6.64 23.66
C LYS A 517 5.45 -6.36 24.63
N GLN A 518 5.70 -6.55 25.92
CA GLN A 518 4.71 -6.50 27.01
C GLN A 518 4.96 -5.32 27.95
N ALA A 519 5.70 -4.30 27.49
CA ALA A 519 5.96 -3.10 28.28
C ALA A 519 4.64 -2.50 28.80
N GLN A 520 4.57 -2.26 30.11
CA GLN A 520 3.33 -1.96 30.82
C GLN A 520 2.56 -0.78 30.22
N GLY A 521 3.27 0.29 29.83
CA GLY A 521 2.63 1.50 29.29
C GLY A 521 1.98 1.33 27.90
N LYS A 522 2.14 0.18 27.23
CA LYS A 522 1.57 -0.05 25.89
C LYS A 522 0.04 -0.09 25.91
N THR A 523 -0.54 -0.67 26.95
CA THR A 523 -2.00 -0.80 27.06
C THR A 523 -2.63 0.58 27.21
N ASP A 524 -2.09 1.40 28.11
CA ASP A 524 -2.59 2.77 28.32
C ASP A 524 -2.44 3.62 27.07
N LEU A 525 -1.27 3.56 26.42
CA LEU A 525 -1.02 4.25 25.15
C LEU A 525 -2.01 3.81 24.06
N ALA A 526 -2.33 2.51 23.97
CA ALA A 526 -3.30 2.01 23.00
C ALA A 526 -4.70 2.59 23.24
N ILE A 527 -5.12 2.63 24.50
CA ILE A 527 -6.41 3.20 24.90
C ILE A 527 -6.46 4.70 24.57
N ASP A 528 -5.39 5.43 24.84
CA ASP A 528 -5.32 6.88 24.59
C ASP A 528 -5.36 7.19 23.09
N ILE A 529 -4.57 6.47 22.26
CA ILE A 529 -4.61 6.61 20.80
C ILE A 529 -6.00 6.30 20.27
N LEU A 530 -6.56 5.15 20.65
CA LEU A 530 -7.87 4.74 20.15
C LEU A 530 -8.97 5.68 20.62
N ARG A 531 -8.87 6.28 21.82
CA ARG A 531 -9.84 7.27 22.29
C ARG A 531 -9.74 8.59 21.52
N GLY A 532 -8.52 9.01 21.16
CA GLY A 532 -8.30 10.26 20.43
C GLY A 532 -8.62 10.16 18.94
N GLU A 533 -8.35 9.02 18.34
CA GLU A 533 -8.36 8.85 16.88
C GLU A 533 -9.56 8.08 16.34
N TYR A 534 -10.20 7.21 17.14
CA TYR A 534 -11.34 6.41 16.68
C TYR A 534 -12.57 7.28 16.38
N LYS A 535 -13.15 7.09 15.20
CA LYS A 535 -14.44 7.65 14.80
C LYS A 535 -15.44 6.55 14.46
N ASP A 536 -16.73 6.83 14.63
CA ASP A 536 -17.77 5.87 14.27
C ASP A 536 -17.72 5.54 12.77
N GLY A 537 -17.62 4.24 12.48
CA GLY A 537 -17.44 3.72 11.12
C GLY A 537 -16.00 3.32 10.79
N ASP A 538 -15.02 3.77 11.58
CA ASP A 538 -13.63 3.33 11.44
C ASP A 538 -13.50 1.83 11.63
N ARG A 539 -12.48 1.25 11.00
CA ARG A 539 -12.16 -0.17 11.10
C ARG A 539 -10.70 -0.30 11.51
N TRP A 540 -10.50 -0.39 12.81
CA TRP A 540 -9.20 -0.52 13.44
C TRP A 540 -8.81 -1.97 13.62
N LEU A 541 -7.52 -2.24 13.40
CA LEU A 541 -6.91 -3.50 13.76
C LEU A 541 -5.77 -3.30 14.76
N VAL A 542 -5.92 -3.85 15.95
CA VAL A 542 -4.94 -3.76 17.04
C VAL A 542 -4.21 -5.10 17.18
N TYR A 543 -2.88 -5.08 17.03
CA TYR A 543 -2.04 -6.26 17.14
C TYR A 543 -1.37 -6.35 18.52
N CYS A 544 -1.85 -7.28 19.35
CA CYS A 544 -1.29 -7.61 20.66
C CYS A 544 -0.33 -8.81 20.62
N ASP A 545 0.51 -8.97 21.64
CA ASP A 545 1.49 -10.07 21.74
C ASP A 545 0.91 -11.28 22.49
N THR A 546 0.14 -11.05 23.55
CA THR A 546 -0.39 -12.09 24.46
C THR A 546 -1.89 -11.95 24.69
N GLN A 547 -2.52 -13.01 25.19
CA GLN A 547 -3.93 -13.03 25.60
C GLN A 547 -4.20 -12.06 26.75
N GLU A 548 -3.25 -11.94 27.67
CA GLU A 548 -3.32 -10.98 28.78
C GLU A 548 -3.37 -9.54 28.27
N GLN A 549 -2.41 -9.13 27.43
CA GLN A 549 -2.40 -7.78 26.83
C GLN A 549 -3.66 -7.50 26.01
N LEU A 550 -4.17 -8.48 25.26
CA LEU A 550 -5.44 -8.34 24.53
C LEU A 550 -6.61 -8.12 25.48
N GLY A 551 -6.68 -8.89 26.57
CA GLY A 551 -7.72 -8.75 27.59
C GLY A 551 -7.70 -7.36 28.23
N ASP A 552 -6.52 -6.87 28.59
CA ASP A 552 -6.35 -5.55 29.19
C ASP A 552 -6.77 -4.43 28.25
N VAL A 553 -6.36 -4.50 26.97
CA VAL A 553 -6.78 -3.54 25.94
C VAL A 553 -8.30 -3.57 25.77
N LEU A 554 -8.91 -4.75 25.65
CA LEU A 554 -10.37 -4.86 25.49
C LEU A 554 -11.14 -4.30 26.69
N MET A 555 -10.73 -4.62 27.91
CA MET A 555 -11.34 -4.05 29.12
C MET A 555 -11.23 -2.53 29.13
N GLY A 556 -10.07 -1.98 28.78
CA GLY A 556 -9.84 -0.55 28.65
C GLY A 556 -10.74 0.11 27.61
N LEU A 557 -10.87 -0.48 26.42
CA LEU A 557 -11.73 0.02 25.35
C LEU A 557 -13.21 -0.04 25.73
N GLN A 558 -13.66 -1.12 26.37
CA GLN A 558 -15.03 -1.27 26.87
C GLN A 558 -15.37 -0.24 27.95
N HIS A 559 -14.44 0.02 28.89
CA HIS A 559 -14.61 1.06 29.90
C HIS A 559 -14.80 2.45 29.27
N ASN A 560 -14.12 2.69 28.16
CA ASN A 560 -14.22 3.93 27.37
C ASN A 560 -15.36 3.91 26.33
N ARG A 561 -16.23 2.89 26.35
CA ARG A 561 -17.38 2.73 25.45
C ARG A 561 -17.02 2.68 23.95
N LEU A 562 -15.82 2.21 23.64
CA LEU A 562 -15.38 1.99 22.26
C LEU A 562 -15.83 0.59 21.77
N PRO A 563 -16.32 0.45 20.53
CA PRO A 563 -16.81 -0.82 20.02
C PRO A 563 -15.64 -1.75 19.66
N ALA A 564 -15.22 -2.56 20.62
CA ALA A 564 -14.07 -3.46 20.48
C ALA A 564 -14.48 -4.95 20.48
N TYR A 565 -13.77 -5.75 19.68
CA TYR A 565 -14.00 -7.18 19.47
C TYR A 565 -12.69 -7.95 19.56
N ASP A 566 -12.70 -9.13 20.16
CA ASP A 566 -11.56 -10.02 20.20
C ASP A 566 -11.48 -10.95 18.98
N TYR A 567 -10.26 -11.26 18.54
CA TYR A 567 -10.03 -12.29 17.54
C TYR A 567 -8.74 -13.05 17.81
N HIS A 568 -8.87 -14.29 18.31
CA HIS A 568 -7.75 -15.20 18.50
C HIS A 568 -8.15 -16.67 18.33
N SER A 569 -7.16 -17.56 18.14
CA SER A 569 -7.40 -18.98 17.86
C SER A 569 -8.13 -19.74 18.96
N ALA A 570 -8.10 -19.22 20.19
CA ALA A 570 -8.68 -19.80 21.39
C ALA A 570 -9.98 -19.11 21.86
N MET A 571 -10.57 -18.24 21.05
CA MET A 571 -11.81 -17.54 21.42
C MET A 571 -13.01 -18.50 21.46
N GLU A 572 -13.93 -18.27 22.39
CA GLU A 572 -15.21 -18.98 22.48
C GLU A 572 -16.24 -18.29 21.55
N GLY A 573 -16.87 -19.06 20.65
CA GLY A 573 -17.88 -18.54 19.70
C GLY A 573 -17.52 -18.70 18.22
N GLU A 574 -18.39 -18.18 17.35
CA GLU A 574 -18.21 -18.26 15.89
C GLU A 574 -17.35 -17.10 15.38
N ARG A 575 -16.06 -17.37 15.11
CA ARG A 575 -15.11 -16.46 14.44
C ARG A 575 -15.69 -15.74 13.22
N GLY A 576 -16.50 -16.45 12.43
CA GLY A 576 -17.17 -15.90 11.24
C GLY A 576 -18.18 -14.81 11.57
N ALA A 577 -18.91 -14.94 12.69
CA ALA A 577 -19.89 -13.95 13.12
C ALA A 577 -19.22 -12.65 13.59
N THR A 578 -18.14 -12.75 14.38
CA THR A 578 -17.34 -11.57 14.79
C THR A 578 -16.78 -10.85 13.56
N MET A 579 -16.24 -11.60 12.60
CA MET A 579 -15.70 -11.02 11.37
C MET A 579 -16.79 -10.39 10.51
N GLY A 580 -17.96 -11.01 10.41
CA GLY A 580 -19.11 -10.46 9.68
C GLY A 580 -19.66 -9.19 10.33
N HIS A 581 -19.69 -9.14 11.66
CA HIS A 581 -20.11 -7.95 12.39
C HIS A 581 -19.14 -6.78 12.18
N PHE A 582 -17.83 -7.04 12.33
CA PHE A 582 -16.78 -6.07 12.04
C PHE A 582 -16.84 -5.62 10.58
N ALA A 583 -17.07 -6.53 9.63
CA ALA A 583 -17.24 -6.22 8.22
C ALA A 583 -18.48 -5.33 7.95
N ALA A 584 -19.57 -5.49 8.70
CA ALA A 584 -20.78 -4.70 8.48
C ALA A 584 -20.76 -3.33 9.16
N ARG A 585 -20.20 -3.22 10.38
CA ARG A 585 -20.34 -2.03 11.24
C ARG A 585 -19.05 -1.29 11.57
N GLY A 586 -17.91 -1.88 11.28
CA GLY A 586 -16.61 -1.38 11.73
C GLY A 586 -16.38 -1.61 13.22
N GLY A 587 -15.55 -0.78 13.83
CA GLY A 587 -15.10 -0.87 15.21
C GLY A 587 -13.61 -1.21 15.33
N ILE A 588 -13.23 -1.78 16.47
CA ILE A 588 -11.84 -2.07 16.83
C ILE A 588 -11.67 -3.58 16.99
N LEU A 589 -10.97 -4.22 16.06
CA LEU A 589 -10.63 -5.64 16.17
C LEU A 589 -9.29 -5.80 16.88
N VAL A 590 -9.28 -6.44 18.05
CA VAL A 590 -8.07 -6.70 18.83
C VAL A 590 -7.66 -8.16 18.64
N ALA A 591 -6.44 -8.39 18.16
CA ALA A 591 -6.01 -9.72 17.74
C ALA A 591 -4.57 -10.07 18.16
N ILE A 592 -4.30 -11.37 18.28
CA ILE A 592 -2.97 -11.91 18.61
C ILE A 592 -2.56 -12.90 17.53
N ARG A 593 -1.47 -12.63 16.79
CA ARG A 593 -0.71 -13.55 15.90
C ARG A 593 -1.49 -14.39 14.85
N CYS A 594 -2.82 -14.40 14.88
CA CYS A 594 -3.70 -15.31 14.15
C CYS A 594 -4.24 -14.69 12.86
N LEU A 595 -4.02 -13.39 12.69
CA LEU A 595 -4.31 -12.65 11.46
C LEU A 595 -3.11 -12.64 10.51
N ASP A 596 -1.97 -13.21 10.91
CA ASP A 596 -0.73 -13.19 10.12
C ASP A 596 -0.84 -14.15 8.91
N GLU A 597 -1.59 -15.25 9.03
CA GLU A 597 -1.66 -16.32 8.02
C GLU A 597 -3.10 -16.81 7.74
N GLY A 598 -3.51 -16.85 6.46
CA GLY A 598 -4.73 -17.52 6.00
C GLY A 598 -6.09 -16.90 6.34
N VAL A 599 -6.15 -15.85 7.15
CA VAL A 599 -7.43 -15.17 7.46
C VAL A 599 -7.69 -14.06 6.45
N ASP A 600 -8.88 -14.05 5.85
CA ASP A 600 -9.37 -12.91 5.06
C ASP A 600 -9.90 -11.85 6.02
N ILE A 601 -9.14 -10.76 6.15
CA ILE A 601 -9.50 -9.63 7.02
C ILE A 601 -10.37 -8.68 6.19
N PRO A 602 -11.56 -8.28 6.66
CA PRO A 602 -12.34 -7.20 6.07
C PRO A 602 -11.50 -5.92 5.89
N ALA A 603 -11.93 -4.98 5.05
CA ALA A 603 -11.22 -3.72 4.90
C ALA A 603 -10.96 -3.09 6.26
N VAL A 604 -9.69 -2.95 6.59
CA VAL A 604 -9.20 -2.16 7.71
C VAL A 604 -8.54 -0.92 7.14
N ASN A 605 -8.91 0.24 7.64
CA ASN A 605 -8.36 1.54 7.27
C ASN A 605 -7.27 1.96 8.24
N ARG A 606 -7.30 1.51 9.50
CA ARG A 606 -6.30 1.87 10.50
C ARG A 606 -5.77 0.65 11.24
N ALA A 607 -4.49 0.65 11.58
CA ALA A 607 -3.87 -0.41 12.37
C ALA A 607 -3.00 0.15 13.48
N LEU A 608 -3.05 -0.49 14.65
CA LEU A 608 -2.19 -0.19 15.79
C LEU A 608 -1.33 -1.41 16.12
N ILE A 609 -0.02 -1.27 16.01
CA ILE A 609 0.95 -2.32 16.29
C ILE A 609 1.52 -2.12 17.70
N LEU A 610 1.04 -2.90 18.67
CA LEU A 610 1.58 -2.91 20.04
C LEU A 610 2.72 -3.92 20.19
N ALA A 611 2.59 -5.07 19.52
CA ALA A 611 3.58 -6.14 19.56
C ALA A 611 4.70 -5.90 18.53
N SER A 612 5.74 -5.19 18.95
CA SER A 612 6.98 -4.98 18.19
C SER A 612 7.73 -6.31 18.04
N SER A 613 7.68 -6.90 16.85
CA SER A 613 8.48 -8.09 16.51
C SER A 613 9.76 -7.65 15.82
N THR A 614 10.90 -8.17 16.27
CA THR A 614 12.19 -8.00 15.57
C THR A 614 12.26 -8.80 14.27
N ASN A 615 11.29 -9.69 14.04
CA ASN A 615 11.18 -10.48 12.83
C ASN A 615 10.51 -9.64 11.73
N SER A 616 11.32 -9.14 10.77
CA SER A 616 10.86 -8.31 9.65
C SER A 616 9.67 -8.88 8.89
N ARG A 617 9.66 -10.20 8.73
CA ARG A 617 8.58 -10.91 8.05
C ARG A 617 7.20 -10.66 8.67
N GLU A 618 7.08 -10.72 10.00
CA GLU A 618 5.75 -10.66 10.66
C GLU A 618 5.10 -9.31 10.41
N PHE A 619 5.86 -8.23 10.54
CA PHE A 619 5.31 -6.90 10.41
C PHE A 619 5.11 -6.48 8.94
N ILE A 620 5.93 -6.99 7.99
CA ILE A 620 5.69 -6.83 6.55
C ILE A 620 4.37 -7.48 6.14
N GLN A 621 4.11 -8.70 6.62
CA GLN A 621 2.90 -9.44 6.29
C GLN A 621 1.65 -8.78 6.89
N ARG A 622 1.72 -8.33 8.15
CA ARG A 622 0.65 -7.55 8.80
C ARG A 622 0.33 -6.29 8.03
N ARG A 623 1.37 -5.50 7.70
CA ARG A 623 1.24 -4.29 6.89
C ARG A 623 0.53 -4.59 5.57
N GLY A 624 0.99 -5.58 4.79
CA GLY A 624 0.37 -5.92 3.51
C GLY A 624 -1.13 -6.30 3.61
N ARG A 625 -1.60 -6.80 4.75
CA ARG A 625 -3.03 -7.07 4.99
C ARG A 625 -3.81 -5.79 5.26
N VAL A 626 -3.22 -4.89 6.07
CA VAL A 626 -3.78 -3.56 6.33
C VAL A 626 -3.81 -2.72 5.07
N LEU A 627 -2.84 -2.85 4.16
CA LEU A 627 -2.79 -2.05 2.94
C LEU A 627 -3.65 -2.58 1.79
N ARG A 628 -4.34 -3.71 1.95
CA ARG A 628 -5.09 -4.33 0.84
C ARG A 628 -6.16 -3.38 0.30
N TRP A 629 -6.18 -3.21 -1.03
CA TRP A 629 -7.20 -2.44 -1.72
C TRP A 629 -8.59 -3.07 -1.55
N GLN A 630 -9.59 -2.22 -1.34
CA GLN A 630 -11.01 -2.54 -1.38
C GLN A 630 -11.78 -1.33 -1.92
N GLU A 631 -13.01 -1.56 -2.36
CA GLU A 631 -13.90 -0.49 -2.80
C GLU A 631 -14.09 0.52 -1.66
N HIS A 632 -14.02 1.82 -1.99
CA HIS A 632 -14.08 2.94 -1.02
C HIS A 632 -12.91 3.06 -0.03
N LYS A 633 -11.81 2.33 -0.25
CA LYS A 633 -10.59 2.48 0.54
C LYS A 633 -9.46 3.03 -0.33
N PHE A 634 -9.00 4.23 0.01
CA PHE A 634 -8.00 4.96 -0.78
C PHE A 634 -6.64 5.09 -0.10
N SER A 635 -6.61 5.05 1.24
CA SER A 635 -5.40 5.02 2.05
C SER A 635 -5.59 4.19 3.31
N ALA A 636 -4.50 3.96 4.04
CA ALA A 636 -4.53 3.39 5.37
C ALA A 636 -3.63 4.16 6.34
N GLU A 637 -3.85 3.99 7.64
CA GLU A 637 -2.99 4.54 8.69
C GLU A 637 -2.38 3.40 9.50
N VAL A 638 -1.08 3.48 9.75
CA VAL A 638 -0.36 2.51 10.57
C VAL A 638 0.26 3.24 11.75
N HIS A 639 -0.30 3.01 12.93
CA HIS A 639 0.20 3.46 14.22
C HIS A 639 1.09 2.37 14.80
N ASP A 640 2.30 2.73 15.22
CA ASP A 640 3.27 1.78 15.76
C ASP A 640 3.80 2.24 17.10
N CYS A 641 3.77 1.33 18.08
CA CYS A 641 4.28 1.58 19.41
C CYS A 641 5.77 1.27 19.46
N LEU A 642 6.57 2.31 19.73
CA LEU A 642 8.02 2.26 19.85
C LEU A 642 8.43 2.31 21.32
N VAL A 643 9.21 1.31 21.75
CA VAL A 643 9.66 1.22 23.16
C VAL A 643 10.99 1.94 23.34
N LEU A 644 10.99 2.89 24.26
CA LEU A 644 12.15 3.64 24.71
C LEU A 644 12.66 3.07 26.05
N PRO A 645 13.97 3.20 26.32
CA PRO A 645 14.54 2.86 27.62
C PRO A 645 13.95 3.73 28.74
N ALA A 646 14.07 3.24 29.97
CA ALA A 646 13.71 4.02 31.17
C ALA A 646 14.57 5.28 31.29
N LEU A 647 14.07 6.32 31.96
CA LEU A 647 14.89 7.49 32.29
C LEU A 647 15.89 7.10 33.39
N THR A 648 17.18 7.11 33.06
CA THR A 648 18.29 6.89 33.99
C THR A 648 19.18 8.14 34.02
N ASP A 649 19.84 8.37 35.16
CA ASP A 649 20.72 9.52 35.37
C ASP A 649 22.18 9.24 34.93
N ASP A 650 22.54 7.99 34.56
CA ASP A 650 23.92 7.57 34.25
C ASP A 650 24.04 6.57 33.07
N GLU A 651 25.06 6.82 32.23
CA GLU A 651 25.72 6.02 31.17
C GLU A 651 24.94 5.54 29.92
N VAL A 652 25.21 6.25 28.81
CA VAL A 652 24.88 5.93 27.42
C VAL A 652 25.67 4.69 26.96
N GLY A 653 25.00 3.55 26.81
CA GLY A 653 25.63 2.35 26.25
C GLY A 653 24.64 1.25 25.88
N GLU A 654 24.03 0.60 26.88
CA GLU A 654 23.12 -0.54 26.68
C GLU A 654 21.71 -0.14 26.24
N GLU A 655 21.27 1.07 26.62
CA GLU A 655 19.98 1.67 26.25
C GLU A 655 19.82 1.86 24.73
N THR A 656 20.94 2.08 24.04
CA THR A 656 21.04 2.23 22.59
C THR A 656 20.60 0.96 21.85
N ALA A 657 20.78 -0.23 22.43
CA ALA A 657 20.50 -1.49 21.74
C ALA A 657 18.99 -1.75 21.56
N ILE A 658 18.17 -1.37 22.55
CA ILE A 658 16.70 -1.41 22.46
C ILE A 658 16.26 -0.48 21.32
N LEU A 659 16.71 0.77 21.39
CA LEU A 659 16.31 1.80 20.44
C LEU A 659 16.75 1.48 19.00
N ARG A 660 17.98 1.00 18.79
CA ARG A 660 18.46 0.60 17.44
C ARG A 660 17.56 -0.45 16.79
N THR A 661 17.08 -1.42 17.58
CA THR A 661 16.21 -2.48 17.08
C THR A 661 14.84 -1.93 16.67
N GLU A 662 14.27 -1.05 17.49
CA GLU A 662 12.98 -0.41 17.20
C GLU A 662 13.07 0.59 16.04
N LEU A 663 14.14 1.37 15.94
CA LEU A 663 14.39 2.33 14.86
C LEU A 663 14.53 1.63 13.51
N ARG A 664 15.30 0.54 13.43
CA ARG A 664 15.46 -0.23 12.18
C ARG A 664 14.12 -0.75 11.66
N ARG A 665 13.28 -1.27 12.55
CA ARG A 665 11.92 -1.70 12.21
C ARG A 665 11.08 -0.53 11.70
N SER A 666 11.10 0.58 12.42
CA SER A 666 10.28 1.76 12.10
C SER A 666 10.71 2.44 10.79
N ALA A 667 12.01 2.43 10.47
CA ALA A 667 12.52 2.87 9.16
C ALA A 667 11.90 2.08 8.00
N GLU A 668 11.73 0.77 8.14
CA GLU A 668 11.11 -0.06 7.09
C GLU A 668 9.64 0.33 6.82
N PHE A 669 8.94 0.83 7.84
CA PHE A 669 7.60 1.40 7.68
C PHE A 669 7.62 2.81 7.11
N ALA A 670 8.51 3.67 7.61
CA ALA A 670 8.65 5.05 7.17
C ALA A 670 9.07 5.16 5.69
N GLN A 671 9.92 4.27 5.20
CA GLN A 671 10.46 4.28 3.84
C GLN A 671 9.36 4.38 2.76
N TYR A 672 8.28 3.61 2.94
CA TYR A 672 7.18 3.53 1.97
C TYR A 672 5.92 4.29 2.40
N ALA A 673 5.98 5.04 3.51
CA ALA A 673 4.87 5.87 3.96
C ALA A 673 4.78 7.17 3.13
N ARG A 674 3.55 7.69 2.97
CA ARG A 674 3.28 8.95 2.27
C ARG A 674 3.69 10.17 3.09
N ASN A 675 3.42 10.17 4.40
CA ASN A 675 3.81 11.22 5.32
C ASN A 675 5.32 11.23 5.65
N LYS A 676 6.15 11.78 4.74
CA LYS A 676 7.62 11.78 4.85
C LYS A 676 8.19 12.43 6.13
N ALA A 677 7.41 13.24 6.84
CA ALA A 677 7.82 13.86 8.11
C ALA A 677 8.23 12.83 9.19
N VAL A 678 7.63 11.63 9.18
CA VAL A 678 7.96 10.56 10.15
C VAL A 678 9.42 10.12 10.09
N GLY A 679 10.05 10.24 8.91
CA GLY A 679 11.48 9.97 8.79
C GLY A 679 12.33 10.95 9.59
N MET A 680 11.97 12.24 9.57
CA MET A 680 12.64 13.26 10.38
C MET A 680 12.42 13.02 11.88
N GLU A 681 11.20 12.61 12.28
CA GLU A 681 10.88 12.27 13.67
C GLU A 681 11.77 11.12 14.19
N LEU A 682 11.94 10.06 13.39
CA LEU A 682 12.85 8.95 13.72
C LEU A 682 14.31 9.41 13.82
N SER A 683 14.79 10.26 12.90
CA SER A 683 16.15 10.82 12.98
C SER A 683 16.36 11.75 14.18
N VAL A 684 15.35 12.52 14.58
CA VAL A 684 15.40 13.34 15.79
C VAL A 684 15.44 12.46 17.03
N LEU A 685 14.59 11.43 17.09
CA LEU A 685 14.54 10.48 18.19
C LEU A 685 15.87 9.71 18.35
N ALA A 686 16.47 9.28 17.24
CA ALA A 686 17.78 8.64 17.20
C ALA A 686 18.88 9.54 17.79
N ARG A 687 18.95 10.80 17.33
CA ARG A 687 19.94 11.78 17.81
C ARG A 687 19.77 12.14 19.28
N GLN A 688 18.53 12.27 19.76
CA GLN A 688 18.24 12.53 21.18
C GLN A 688 18.79 11.42 22.11
N HIS A 689 19.02 10.22 21.59
CA HIS A 689 19.55 9.09 22.34
C HIS A 689 20.97 8.68 21.87
N GLY A 690 21.71 9.61 21.27
CA GLY A 690 23.13 9.41 20.94
C GLY A 690 23.41 8.48 19.74
N ILE A 691 22.45 8.30 18.83
CA ILE A 691 22.63 7.57 17.58
C ILE A 691 22.77 8.58 16.44
N GLU A 692 24.01 8.86 16.03
CA GLU A 692 24.32 9.88 15.01
C GLU A 692 24.21 9.34 13.56
N ASP A 693 24.56 8.07 13.33
CA ASP A 693 24.65 7.44 12.00
C ASP A 693 23.41 6.60 11.62
N PHE A 694 22.21 7.09 11.93
CA PHE A 694 20.98 6.39 11.55
C PHE A 694 20.45 6.87 10.20
N ASP A 695 20.54 6.00 9.19
CA ASP A 695 19.92 6.23 7.89
C ASP A 695 18.51 5.64 7.85
N VAL A 696 17.51 6.51 7.76
CA VAL A 696 16.09 6.15 7.69
C VAL A 696 15.74 5.43 6.39
N VAL A 697 16.48 5.68 5.31
CA VAL A 697 16.20 5.12 3.97
C VAL A 697 16.64 3.67 3.88
N THR A 698 17.81 3.37 4.42
CA THR A 698 18.38 2.01 4.42
C THR A 698 18.03 1.23 5.69
N GLY A 699 17.63 1.93 6.76
CA GLY A 699 17.52 1.35 8.09
C GLY A 699 18.89 0.87 8.63
N GLU A 700 19.98 1.26 7.99
CA GLU A 700 21.34 0.90 8.37
C GLU A 700 21.85 1.83 9.46
N LEU A 701 22.69 1.25 10.32
CA LEU A 701 23.42 1.91 11.37
C LEU A 701 24.87 1.55 11.11
N GLU A 702 25.72 2.48 10.69
CA GLU A 702 27.15 2.19 10.55
C GLU A 702 27.72 1.89 11.95
N GLY A 703 28.37 0.72 12.10
CA GLY A 703 29.00 0.29 13.37
C GLY A 703 28.25 -0.77 14.19
N ASN A 704 28.19 -2.02 13.68
CA ASN A 704 28.75 -3.21 14.35
C ASN A 704 28.41 -4.50 13.58
N HIS A 705 29.38 -5.01 12.83
CA HIS A 705 29.47 -6.44 12.56
C HIS A 705 29.79 -7.17 13.88
N GLY A 706 28.77 -7.72 14.53
CA GLY A 706 28.92 -8.70 15.59
C GLY A 706 28.70 -8.16 17.00
N SER A 707 27.52 -8.43 17.54
CA SER A 707 27.28 -8.56 18.99
C SER A 707 26.07 -9.45 19.24
#